data_AF-A0A255QYV9-F1
#
_entry.id   AF-A0A255QYV9-F1
#
_cell.length_a   1.000
_cell.length_b   1.000
_cell.length_c   1.000
_cell.angle_alpha   90.00
_cell.angle_beta   90.00
_cell.angle_gamma   90.00
#
_symmetry.space_group_name_H-M   'P 1'
#
loop_
_entity.id
_entity.type
_entity.pdbx_description
1 polymer ?
#
loop_
_entity_poly.entity_id
_entity_poly.type
_entity_poly.pdbx_seq_one_letter_code
_entity_poly.pdbx_strand_id
1 'polypeptide(L)'
;MGLQKMGLDVVTVSDQQAWELLPEPVSRVSQALPLWARMLATDLPKSTAALLQLDFAQRTASPVDPVLRAAMRWTAADANQCHYAKTVAENDALEAGISPQTLEELRSGDLTGWAVGDRSAISFARQMSLDSAGTSDAQFGELVRYFGERQAASMVLLMAYANFQDRMLRCLGIADRVEPAPLKPVEVRFDSESLQVHSPTSLDGASDVDDRGLEVEPVEVGADWLGVGYEVLQDRLQQQRERPTRLPIPDWETCASQLPEGLMPRPSEIVWYRIVFGYAPELAVPFEIYMRTSGAETRPHYDRILGGSLFWIVTRSVNCPYCMGHCEMNWEVAGMDSGQIAEHSRRLAEDWSSFSPQYQHAFAFGRKLSDTPWLVDKSDTKELRRQFGHKLALAICMQTSRYHYMVRISNGFQLTLENENVFYDYWNQVRPSARSADDLTVELPSDEEAWRLLPEAISGAGQPLPNWAKAVATQLPRTAAAMLSLDAVHRLNSPIDATLLAKQRWVIANANRCDYSKAVALSDLRAAGASEQAVEILVGDPLCWPESDQRPLEFARLLTLAAPTIPDSLFSELRAEYGDQQVAAMVLLAAYGNFQDRILHGLNCPVEETGPLPPLEIEFVPGALRQSAIMPEENGNDDYDPDGVPVVTVDEAWGAVSYDELQRRLDEQRSRTARLPIPSWEEVKAKLPAEMQANPTRIVWSLVNYGYAPELAIAWTTTTRTHWDECPGERILEESLFWVQTRAVECNYCMGHCEMLLDVAGLDQDSIAKRTRLLSGTDWSMFPPSQQRAFAFAKKLTSAPWEITAADYRELEDDYGPKQWMSLFWWLCRGLYMTRISDGFQLPLESQNVFQV
;
A
#
# COMPACT_ATOMS: atom_id res chain seq x y z
N MET A 1 -3.28 -9.52 -58.12
CA MET A 1 -3.97 -10.66 -57.47
C MET A 1 -3.05 -11.89 -57.44
N GLY A 2 -1.89 -11.81 -56.77
CA GLY A 2 -0.89 -12.88 -56.83
C GLY A 2 0.23 -12.84 -55.78
N LEU A 3 -0.03 -12.29 -54.58
CA LEU A 3 0.93 -12.31 -53.45
C LEU A 3 0.25 -12.60 -52.09
N GLN A 4 -0.92 -13.25 -52.09
CA GLN A 4 -1.75 -13.45 -50.89
C GLN A 4 -1.61 -14.87 -50.27
N LYS A 5 -0.47 -15.55 -50.48
CA LYS A 5 -0.31 -16.98 -50.18
C LYS A 5 0.78 -17.36 -49.16
N MET A 6 1.29 -16.41 -48.36
CA MET A 6 2.36 -16.70 -47.38
C MET A 6 2.07 -16.26 -45.93
N GLY A 7 0.80 -16.06 -45.57
CA GLY A 7 0.35 -16.18 -44.17
C GLY A 7 1.04 -15.25 -43.17
N LEU A 8 1.32 -14.01 -43.58
CA LEU A 8 1.99 -13.02 -42.76
C LEU A 8 1.46 -11.64 -43.11
N ASP A 9 0.29 -11.25 -42.63
CA ASP A 9 -0.32 -10.06 -43.22
C ASP A 9 -0.83 -9.08 -42.15
N VAL A 10 0.09 -8.54 -41.34
CA VAL A 10 0.01 -7.08 -41.16
C VAL A 10 0.41 -6.52 -42.52
N VAL A 11 -0.56 -5.93 -43.23
CA VAL A 11 -0.37 -5.45 -44.59
C VAL A 11 0.72 -4.39 -44.54
N THR A 12 1.90 -4.73 -45.07
CA THR A 12 2.96 -3.74 -45.23
C THR A 12 2.58 -2.86 -46.42
N VAL A 13 2.26 -1.60 -46.15
CA VAL A 13 2.00 -0.62 -47.20
C VAL A 13 3.31 -0.01 -47.72
N SER A 14 3.25 0.67 -48.87
CA SER A 14 4.38 1.47 -49.36
C SER A 14 4.65 2.68 -48.48
N ASP A 15 5.84 3.31 -48.59
CA ASP A 15 6.16 4.55 -47.87
C ASP A 15 5.11 5.64 -48.11
N GLN A 16 4.72 5.84 -49.38
CA GLN A 16 3.72 6.84 -49.75
C GLN A 16 2.37 6.56 -49.08
N GLN A 17 1.89 5.32 -49.14
CA GLN A 17 0.62 4.94 -48.52
C GLN A 17 0.67 5.06 -46.99
N ALA A 18 1.80 4.73 -46.35
CA ALA A 18 1.95 4.93 -44.92
C ALA A 18 1.88 6.41 -44.56
N TRP A 19 2.60 7.29 -45.26
CA TRP A 19 2.51 8.74 -45.04
C TRP A 19 1.10 9.30 -45.27
N GLU A 20 0.32 8.74 -46.21
CA GLU A 20 -1.08 9.11 -46.44
C GLU A 20 -2.03 8.67 -45.31
N LEU A 21 -1.65 7.65 -44.52
CA LEU A 21 -2.43 7.14 -43.38
C LEU A 21 -2.09 7.85 -42.06
N LEU A 22 -0.86 8.36 -41.90
CA LEU A 22 -0.44 9.08 -40.70
C LEU A 22 -1.12 10.46 -40.62
N PRO A 23 -1.27 11.03 -39.40
CA PRO A 23 -1.60 12.44 -39.23
C PRO A 23 -0.66 13.35 -40.04
N GLU A 24 -1.15 14.51 -40.50
CA GLU A 24 -0.33 15.44 -41.26
C GLU A 24 0.82 15.99 -40.39
N PRO A 25 2.09 15.82 -40.80
CA PRO A 25 3.21 16.34 -40.02
C PRO A 25 3.29 17.87 -40.13
N VAL A 26 3.79 18.52 -39.07
CA VAL A 26 3.96 19.99 -39.00
C VAL A 26 4.86 20.53 -40.12
N SER A 27 5.78 19.69 -40.60
CA SER A 27 6.64 19.96 -41.76
C SER A 27 6.59 18.78 -42.72
N ARG A 28 6.57 19.05 -44.04
CA ARG A 28 6.63 17.98 -45.05
C ARG A 28 7.94 17.21 -44.93
N VAL A 29 7.83 15.89 -44.74
CA VAL A 29 8.95 14.94 -44.70
C VAL A 29 8.79 13.94 -45.84
N SER A 30 9.86 13.68 -46.58
CA SER A 30 9.88 12.68 -47.66
C SER A 30 10.86 11.52 -47.38
N GLN A 31 11.20 11.32 -46.10
CA GLN A 31 12.07 10.22 -45.67
C GLN A 31 11.32 8.88 -45.80
N ALA A 32 12.06 7.82 -46.13
CA ALA A 32 11.54 6.46 -46.11
C ALA A 32 11.16 6.07 -44.68
N LEU A 33 10.07 5.32 -44.52
CA LEU A 33 9.58 4.88 -43.23
C LEU A 33 10.12 3.48 -42.91
N PRO A 34 10.54 3.22 -41.65
CA PRO A 34 10.95 1.89 -41.25
C PRO A 34 9.79 0.89 -41.40
N LEU A 35 10.14 -0.37 -41.63
CA LEU A 35 9.21 -1.47 -41.90
C LEU A 35 8.15 -1.57 -40.81
N TRP A 36 8.53 -1.43 -39.53
CA TRP A 36 7.59 -1.44 -38.41
C TRP A 36 6.55 -0.32 -38.52
N ALA A 37 6.94 0.88 -38.95
CA ALA A 37 6.03 2.02 -39.08
C ALA A 37 5.03 1.79 -40.21
N ARG A 38 5.49 1.26 -41.36
CA ARG A 38 4.61 0.90 -42.48
C ARG A 38 3.64 -0.23 -42.15
N MET A 39 4.01 -1.12 -41.24
CA MET A 39 3.11 -2.17 -40.75
C MET A 39 2.04 -1.61 -39.80
N LEU A 40 2.44 -0.73 -38.87
CA LEU A 40 1.51 -0.17 -37.88
C LEU A 40 0.59 0.92 -38.44
N ALA A 41 1.00 1.66 -39.48
CA ALA A 41 0.26 2.82 -40.01
C ALA A 41 -1.19 2.50 -40.44
N THR A 42 -1.49 1.26 -40.82
CA THR A 42 -2.84 0.86 -41.24
C THR A 42 -3.82 0.75 -40.08
N ASP A 43 -3.36 0.20 -38.95
CA ASP A 43 -4.23 -0.13 -37.82
C ASP A 43 -4.10 0.85 -36.66
N LEU A 44 -2.92 1.47 -36.52
CA LEU A 44 -2.55 2.39 -35.43
C LEU A 44 -1.83 3.64 -35.97
N PRO A 45 -2.40 4.41 -36.92
CA PRO A 45 -1.74 5.54 -37.55
C PRO A 45 -1.27 6.61 -36.56
N LYS A 46 -2.07 6.93 -35.53
CA LYS A 46 -1.68 7.96 -34.56
C LYS A 46 -0.56 7.46 -33.64
N SER A 47 -0.66 6.23 -33.16
CA SER A 47 0.40 5.61 -32.35
C SER A 47 1.69 5.47 -33.13
N THR A 48 1.60 5.16 -34.43
CA THR A 48 2.76 5.09 -35.32
C THR A 48 3.45 6.44 -35.44
N ALA A 49 2.69 7.51 -35.62
CA ALA A 49 3.22 8.88 -35.67
C ALA A 49 3.90 9.29 -34.35
N ALA A 50 3.27 9.01 -33.20
CA ALA A 50 3.87 9.26 -31.90
C ALA A 50 5.14 8.40 -31.66
N LEU A 51 5.13 7.14 -32.09
CA LEU A 51 6.28 6.25 -31.97
C LEU A 51 7.47 6.66 -32.85
N LEU A 52 7.22 7.26 -34.03
CA LEU A 52 8.28 7.86 -34.85
C LEU A 52 8.98 9.01 -34.12
N GLN A 53 8.23 9.87 -33.42
CA GLN A 53 8.82 10.93 -32.58
C GLN A 53 9.64 10.35 -31.41
N LEU A 54 9.12 9.30 -30.77
CA LEU A 54 9.83 8.61 -29.69
C LEU A 54 11.13 7.94 -30.18
N ASP A 55 11.10 7.20 -31.31
CA ASP A 55 12.31 6.61 -31.91
C ASP A 55 13.34 7.70 -32.23
N PHE A 56 12.89 8.81 -32.83
CA PHE A 56 13.77 9.94 -33.12
C PHE A 56 14.41 10.52 -31.85
N ALA A 57 13.62 10.80 -30.81
CA ALA A 57 14.13 11.34 -29.55
C ALA A 57 15.14 10.40 -28.88
N GLN A 58 14.82 9.11 -28.80
CA GLN A 58 15.70 8.10 -28.19
C GLN A 58 17.01 7.91 -28.96
N ARG A 59 16.99 8.07 -30.29
CA ARG A 59 18.17 7.91 -31.14
C ARG A 59 19.01 9.17 -31.32
N THR A 60 18.47 10.35 -31.05
CA THR A 60 19.14 11.63 -31.38
C THR A 60 19.22 12.62 -30.21
N ALA A 61 18.19 12.71 -29.37
CA ALA A 61 18.06 13.76 -28.34
C ALA A 61 18.65 13.36 -26.98
N SER A 62 18.90 12.06 -26.75
CA SER A 62 19.49 11.59 -25.49
C SER A 62 20.84 12.26 -25.22
N PRO A 63 21.12 12.71 -23.98
CA PRO A 63 22.39 13.32 -23.60
C PRO A 63 23.54 12.31 -23.49
N VAL A 64 23.27 11.00 -23.65
CA VAL A 64 24.30 9.96 -23.70
C VAL A 64 25.09 10.07 -25.00
N ASP A 65 26.41 9.91 -24.92
CA ASP A 65 27.30 9.90 -26.09
C ASP A 65 26.75 8.99 -27.21
N PRO A 66 26.71 9.44 -28.48
CA PRO A 66 26.10 8.67 -29.56
C PRO A 66 26.69 7.28 -29.77
N VAL A 67 28.01 7.08 -29.60
CA VAL A 67 28.65 5.77 -29.73
C VAL A 67 28.22 4.87 -28.57
N LEU A 68 28.28 5.37 -27.33
CA LEU A 68 27.84 4.60 -26.16
C LEU A 68 26.35 4.27 -26.22
N ARG A 69 25.51 5.23 -26.62
CA ARG A 69 24.06 5.05 -26.79
C ARG A 69 23.74 3.95 -27.79
N ALA A 70 24.42 3.93 -28.93
CA ALA A 70 24.27 2.88 -29.93
C ALA A 70 24.75 1.52 -29.40
N ALA A 71 25.89 1.48 -28.68
CA ALA A 71 26.40 0.26 -28.06
C ALA A 71 25.43 -0.33 -27.02
N MET A 72 24.85 0.49 -26.15
CA MET A 72 23.86 0.03 -25.17
C MET A 72 22.61 -0.54 -25.85
N ARG A 73 22.10 0.12 -26.91
CA ARG A 73 20.96 -0.40 -27.70
C ARG A 73 21.30 -1.71 -28.40
N TRP A 74 22.51 -1.83 -28.95
CA TRP A 74 23.00 -3.07 -29.53
C TRP A 74 23.03 -4.18 -28.49
N THR A 75 23.50 -3.91 -27.27
CA THR A 75 23.55 -4.89 -26.18
C THR A 75 22.16 -5.35 -25.74
N ALA A 76 21.19 -4.44 -25.68
CA ALA A 76 19.81 -4.80 -25.41
C ALA A 76 19.23 -5.70 -26.52
N ALA A 77 19.44 -5.32 -27.78
CA ALA A 77 19.02 -6.11 -28.93
C ALA A 77 19.69 -7.49 -28.97
N ASP A 78 20.97 -7.59 -28.62
CA ASP A 78 21.68 -8.86 -28.49
C ASP A 78 21.08 -9.74 -27.38
N ALA A 79 20.83 -9.17 -26.20
CA ALA A 79 20.20 -9.87 -25.08
C ALA A 79 18.79 -10.37 -25.42
N ASN A 80 18.01 -9.57 -26.17
CA ASN A 80 16.67 -9.94 -26.65
C ASN A 80 16.70 -10.75 -27.96
N GLN A 81 17.89 -11.05 -28.49
CA GLN A 81 18.15 -11.68 -29.77
C GLN A 81 17.46 -11.00 -30.98
N CYS A 82 17.20 -9.70 -30.95
CA CYS A 82 16.53 -8.95 -32.02
C CYS A 82 17.53 -8.50 -33.11
N HIS A 83 17.62 -9.24 -34.21
CA HIS A 83 18.54 -8.92 -35.31
C HIS A 83 18.26 -7.56 -35.99
N TYR A 84 16.98 -7.18 -36.12
CA TYR A 84 16.57 -5.88 -36.66
C TYR A 84 17.19 -4.73 -35.86
N ALA A 85 16.94 -4.69 -34.55
CA ALA A 85 17.42 -3.63 -33.68
C ALA A 85 18.94 -3.66 -33.55
N LYS A 86 19.55 -4.85 -33.53
CA LYS A 86 21.01 -5.02 -33.57
C LYS A 86 21.60 -4.34 -34.79
N THR A 87 21.07 -4.61 -35.97
CA THR A 87 21.56 -4.03 -37.24
C THR A 87 21.38 -2.50 -37.29
N VAL A 88 20.24 -1.99 -36.81
CA VAL A 88 20.00 -0.54 -36.70
C VAL A 88 20.98 0.11 -35.73
N ALA A 89 21.23 -0.49 -34.58
CA ALA A 89 22.18 0.02 -33.60
C ALA A 89 23.64 -0.01 -34.10
N GLU A 90 24.04 -1.02 -34.88
CA GLU A 90 25.35 -1.05 -35.53
C GLU A 90 25.50 0.10 -36.55
N ASN A 91 24.46 0.35 -37.35
CA ASN A 91 24.47 1.48 -38.28
C ASN A 91 24.58 2.83 -37.54
N ASP A 92 23.80 3.01 -36.47
CA ASP A 92 23.86 4.22 -35.66
C ASP A 92 25.26 4.41 -35.03
N ALA A 93 25.91 3.33 -34.58
CA ALA A 93 27.26 3.37 -34.04
C ALA A 93 28.30 3.76 -35.11
N LEU A 94 28.18 3.21 -36.32
CA LEU A 94 29.05 3.55 -37.45
C LEU A 94 28.88 5.01 -37.88
N GLU A 95 27.64 5.51 -37.93
CA GLU A 95 27.35 6.92 -38.20
C GLU A 95 27.88 7.85 -37.10
N ALA A 96 27.88 7.39 -35.85
CA ALA A 96 28.48 8.09 -34.71
C ALA A 96 30.02 8.04 -34.70
N GLY A 97 30.64 7.29 -35.61
CA GLY A 97 32.10 7.22 -35.76
C GLY A 97 32.78 6.12 -34.95
N ILE A 98 32.07 5.06 -34.53
CA ILE A 98 32.71 3.89 -33.91
C ILE A 98 33.73 3.27 -34.89
N SER A 99 34.90 2.88 -34.38
CA SER A 99 35.88 2.18 -35.20
C SER A 99 35.43 0.72 -35.48
N PRO A 100 35.79 0.12 -36.63
CA PRO A 100 35.50 -1.29 -36.88
C PRO A 100 36.04 -2.24 -35.80
N GLN A 101 37.19 -1.89 -35.19
CA GLN A 101 37.77 -2.66 -34.09
C GLN A 101 36.89 -2.59 -32.83
N THR A 102 36.49 -1.38 -32.43
CA THR A 102 35.65 -1.17 -31.23
C THR A 102 34.26 -1.81 -31.39
N LEU A 103 33.72 -1.82 -32.62
CA LEU A 103 32.48 -2.55 -32.92
C LEU A 103 32.66 -4.06 -32.79
N GLU A 104 33.82 -4.61 -33.17
CA GLU A 104 34.12 -6.03 -33.01
C GLU A 104 34.35 -6.42 -31.53
N GLU A 105 34.97 -5.53 -30.75
CA GLU A 105 35.06 -5.65 -29.28
C GLU A 105 33.66 -5.76 -28.65
N LEU A 106 32.71 -4.91 -29.08
CA LEU A 106 31.31 -5.00 -28.64
C LEU A 106 30.66 -6.34 -29.04
N ARG A 107 30.86 -6.78 -30.30
CA ARG A 107 30.29 -8.03 -30.82
C ARG A 107 30.79 -9.28 -30.11
N SER A 108 32.08 -9.31 -29.80
CA SER A 108 32.73 -10.43 -29.10
C SER A 108 32.47 -10.41 -27.59
N GLY A 109 32.06 -9.26 -27.04
CA GLY A 109 31.93 -9.05 -25.60
C GLY A 109 33.25 -8.73 -24.89
N ASP A 110 34.38 -8.68 -25.61
CA ASP A 110 35.65 -8.21 -25.07
C ASP A 110 35.67 -6.69 -25.02
N LEU A 111 35.15 -6.15 -23.93
CA LEU A 111 35.08 -4.70 -23.73
C LEU A 111 36.38 -4.10 -23.16
N THR A 112 37.50 -4.82 -23.13
CA THR A 112 38.74 -4.33 -22.49
C THR A 112 39.27 -3.02 -23.10
N GLY A 113 38.99 -2.76 -24.39
CA GLY A 113 39.31 -1.53 -25.10
C GLY A 113 38.41 -0.33 -24.77
N TRP A 114 37.27 -0.54 -24.09
CA TRP A 114 36.31 0.52 -23.75
C TRP A 114 36.70 1.25 -22.45
N ALA A 115 36.27 2.50 -22.29
CA ALA A 115 36.46 3.22 -21.04
C ALA A 115 35.71 2.54 -19.87
N VAL A 116 36.21 2.68 -18.64
CA VAL A 116 35.63 2.02 -17.45
C VAL A 116 34.13 2.35 -17.30
N GLY A 117 33.76 3.63 -17.43
CA GLY A 117 32.37 4.06 -17.36
C GLY A 117 31.50 3.44 -18.45
N ASP A 118 32.01 3.38 -19.69
CA ASP A 118 31.29 2.78 -20.82
C ASP A 118 31.06 1.29 -20.62
N ARG A 119 32.05 0.56 -20.09
CA ARG A 119 31.88 -0.85 -19.71
C ARG A 119 30.81 -1.02 -18.64
N SER A 120 30.77 -0.15 -17.64
CA SER A 120 29.72 -0.17 -16.62
C SER A 120 28.34 0.08 -17.24
N ALA A 121 28.21 1.05 -18.16
CA ALA A 121 26.96 1.33 -18.87
C ALA A 121 26.51 0.17 -19.79
N ILE A 122 27.43 -0.45 -20.53
CA ILE A 122 27.14 -1.62 -21.37
C ILE A 122 26.76 -2.84 -20.52
N SER A 123 27.45 -3.07 -19.39
CA SER A 123 27.10 -4.12 -18.45
C SER A 123 25.73 -3.88 -17.82
N PHE A 124 25.42 -2.63 -17.46
CA PHE A 124 24.10 -2.22 -17.00
C PHE A 124 23.02 -2.45 -18.06
N ALA A 125 23.29 -2.13 -19.33
CA ALA A 125 22.37 -2.37 -20.44
C ALA A 125 22.02 -3.86 -20.61
N ARG A 126 23.02 -4.73 -20.46
CA ARG A 126 22.83 -6.18 -20.49
C ARG A 126 22.01 -6.66 -19.29
N GLN A 127 22.35 -6.21 -18.08
CA GLN A 127 21.61 -6.54 -16.86
C GLN A 127 20.14 -6.10 -16.97
N MET A 128 19.90 -4.84 -17.35
CA MET A 128 18.55 -4.30 -17.54
C MET A 128 17.74 -5.11 -18.54
N SER A 129 18.34 -5.62 -19.61
CA SER A 129 17.61 -6.39 -20.62
C SER A 129 17.28 -7.81 -20.15
N LEU A 130 18.22 -8.49 -19.49
CA LEU A 130 18.08 -9.88 -19.04
C LEU A 130 17.33 -10.03 -17.70
N ASP A 131 17.67 -9.19 -16.72
CA ASP A 131 17.14 -9.23 -15.35
C ASP A 131 17.19 -7.84 -14.72
N SER A 132 16.22 -7.00 -15.09
CA SER A 132 16.15 -5.63 -14.55
C SER A 132 16.00 -5.58 -13.03
N ALA A 133 15.33 -6.55 -12.41
CA ALA A 133 15.12 -6.59 -10.96
C ALA A 133 16.42 -6.88 -10.20
N GLY A 134 17.34 -7.63 -10.80
CA GLY A 134 18.69 -7.87 -10.27
C GLY A 134 19.66 -6.69 -10.39
N THR A 135 19.24 -5.57 -10.99
CA THR A 135 20.05 -4.35 -11.01
C THR A 135 20.28 -3.86 -9.58
N SER A 136 21.54 -3.76 -9.17
CA SER A 136 21.91 -3.32 -7.82
C SER A 136 22.09 -1.81 -7.71
N ASP A 137 22.00 -1.28 -6.50
CA ASP A 137 22.24 0.13 -6.21
C ASP A 137 23.71 0.52 -6.49
N ALA A 138 24.64 -0.42 -6.33
CA ALA A 138 26.05 -0.22 -6.69
C ALA A 138 26.23 -0.06 -8.21
N GLN A 139 25.57 -0.88 -9.02
CA GLN A 139 25.62 -0.76 -10.49
C GLN A 139 25.04 0.58 -10.95
N PHE A 140 23.90 1.00 -10.40
CA PHE A 140 23.32 2.30 -10.72
C PHE A 140 24.20 3.46 -10.20
N GLY A 141 24.75 3.34 -9.00
CA GLY A 141 25.66 4.31 -8.40
C GLY A 141 26.92 4.53 -9.24
N GLU A 142 27.46 3.49 -9.90
CA GLU A 142 28.56 3.66 -10.87
C GLU A 142 28.13 4.48 -12.10
N LEU A 143 26.89 4.35 -12.57
CA LEU A 143 26.41 5.22 -13.66
C LEU A 143 26.37 6.68 -13.23
N VAL A 144 25.80 6.96 -12.05
CA VAL A 144 25.75 8.32 -11.49
C VAL A 144 27.17 8.87 -11.29
N ARG A 145 28.10 8.04 -10.81
CA ARG A 145 29.50 8.40 -10.61
C ARG A 145 30.22 8.79 -11.90
N TYR A 146 30.02 8.06 -13.01
CA TYR A 146 30.72 8.34 -14.27
C TYR A 146 30.02 9.37 -15.16
N PHE A 147 28.69 9.43 -15.11
CA PHE A 147 27.88 10.18 -16.08
C PHE A 147 26.97 11.24 -15.43
N GLY A 148 26.84 11.25 -14.10
CA GLY A 148 25.88 12.09 -13.39
C GLY A 148 24.43 11.60 -13.52
N GLU A 149 23.55 12.16 -12.71
CA GLU A 149 22.15 11.72 -12.55
C GLU A 149 21.35 11.83 -13.85
N ARG A 150 21.50 12.93 -14.60
CA ARG A 150 20.78 13.16 -15.87
C ARG A 150 21.11 12.12 -16.94
N GLN A 151 22.39 11.81 -17.15
CA GLN A 151 22.78 10.80 -18.13
C GLN A 151 22.44 9.38 -17.64
N ALA A 152 22.58 9.09 -16.33
CA ALA A 152 22.15 7.82 -15.76
C ALA A 152 20.63 7.60 -15.93
N ALA A 153 19.80 8.61 -15.69
CA ALA A 153 18.37 8.56 -15.95
C ALA A 153 18.06 8.35 -17.45
N SER A 154 18.78 9.02 -18.32
CA SER A 154 18.66 8.85 -19.77
C SER A 154 19.04 7.44 -20.23
N MET A 155 20.02 6.80 -19.57
CA MET A 155 20.41 5.41 -19.82
C MET A 155 19.30 4.43 -19.41
N VAL A 156 18.60 4.67 -18.30
CA VAL A 156 17.42 3.87 -17.90
C VAL A 156 16.31 3.99 -18.95
N LEU A 157 15.99 5.21 -19.37
CA LEU A 157 14.97 5.46 -20.41
C LEU A 157 15.34 4.83 -21.75
N LEU A 158 16.62 4.85 -22.12
CA LEU A 158 17.13 4.18 -23.32
C LEU A 158 16.94 2.66 -23.25
N MET A 159 17.19 2.04 -22.09
CA MET A 159 17.00 0.60 -21.89
C MET A 159 15.53 0.21 -21.85
N ALA A 160 14.67 1.06 -21.28
CA ALA A 160 13.22 0.91 -21.33
C ALA A 160 12.73 0.93 -22.79
N TYR A 161 13.17 1.91 -23.58
CA TYR A 161 12.84 2.02 -24.99
C TYR A 161 13.30 0.81 -25.82
N ALA A 162 14.57 0.42 -25.68
CA ALA A 162 15.14 -0.68 -26.45
C ALA A 162 14.39 -2.01 -26.17
N ASN A 163 14.11 -2.31 -24.90
CA ASN A 163 13.39 -3.53 -24.52
C ASN A 163 11.93 -3.54 -24.99
N PHE A 164 11.27 -2.38 -25.02
CA PHE A 164 9.96 -2.21 -25.64
C PHE A 164 10.01 -2.43 -27.16
N GLN A 165 10.95 -1.77 -27.85
CA GLN A 165 11.08 -1.83 -29.32
C GLN A 165 11.37 -3.26 -29.79
N ASP A 166 12.30 -3.98 -29.14
CA ASP A 166 12.65 -5.35 -29.50
C ASP A 166 11.44 -6.30 -29.43
N ARG A 167 10.65 -6.19 -28.36
CA ARG A 167 9.44 -7.00 -28.15
C ARG A 167 8.35 -6.65 -29.16
N MET A 168 8.18 -5.36 -29.47
CA MET A 168 7.28 -4.92 -30.52
C MET A 168 7.69 -5.50 -31.89
N LEU A 169 8.98 -5.46 -32.24
CA LEU A 169 9.49 -6.01 -33.50
C LEU A 169 9.30 -7.54 -33.59
N ARG A 170 9.44 -8.25 -32.46
CA ARG A 170 9.12 -9.68 -32.34
C ARG A 170 7.63 -9.94 -32.58
N CYS A 171 6.75 -9.17 -31.94
CA CYS A 171 5.30 -9.26 -32.15
C CYS A 171 4.88 -8.95 -33.61
N LEU A 172 5.59 -8.05 -34.28
CA LEU A 172 5.35 -7.76 -35.70
C LEU A 172 5.93 -8.85 -36.63
N GLY A 173 6.72 -9.79 -36.09
CA GLY A 173 7.32 -10.88 -36.86
C GLY A 173 8.45 -10.41 -37.80
N ILE A 174 9.09 -9.29 -37.48
CA ILE A 174 10.17 -8.67 -38.28
C ILE A 174 11.49 -8.52 -37.53
N ALA A 175 11.59 -9.03 -36.31
CA ALA A 175 12.83 -8.97 -35.53
C ALA A 175 14.03 -9.65 -36.22
N ASP A 176 13.82 -10.52 -37.21
CA ASP A 176 14.88 -11.13 -38.03
C ASP A 176 14.96 -10.57 -39.46
N ARG A 177 14.26 -9.45 -39.75
CA ARG A 177 14.16 -8.88 -41.10
C ARG A 177 14.29 -7.36 -41.08
N VAL A 178 15.50 -6.86 -41.36
CA VAL A 178 15.79 -5.44 -41.58
C VAL A 178 15.60 -5.04 -43.05
N GLU A 179 15.42 -3.74 -43.31
CA GLU A 179 15.46 -3.17 -44.65
C GLU A 179 16.84 -3.42 -45.32
N PRO A 180 16.95 -3.37 -46.67
CA PRO A 180 18.23 -3.60 -47.35
C PRO A 180 19.38 -2.71 -46.87
N ALA A 181 19.06 -1.52 -46.36
CA ALA A 181 19.97 -0.66 -45.60
C ALA A 181 19.21 -0.11 -44.38
N PRO A 182 19.80 -0.13 -43.18
CA PRO A 182 19.19 0.48 -41.99
C PRO A 182 18.86 1.95 -42.24
N LEU A 183 17.66 2.36 -41.84
CA LEU A 183 17.22 3.74 -42.01
C LEU A 183 17.65 4.61 -40.83
N LYS A 184 18.00 5.86 -41.14
CA LYS A 184 18.16 6.93 -40.15
C LYS A 184 16.86 7.16 -39.38
N PRO A 185 16.92 7.64 -38.12
CA PRO A 185 15.71 8.01 -37.39
C PRO A 185 14.95 9.07 -38.18
N VAL A 186 13.62 8.93 -38.23
CA VAL A 186 12.77 9.81 -39.02
C VAL A 186 12.60 11.15 -38.30
N GLU A 187 13.12 12.23 -38.87
CA GLU A 187 13.01 13.57 -38.30
C GLU A 187 11.64 14.15 -38.64
N VAL A 188 10.66 13.92 -37.77
CA VAL A 188 9.27 14.36 -37.97
C VAL A 188 8.66 14.87 -36.67
N ARG A 189 7.79 15.88 -36.79
CA ARG A 189 6.92 16.37 -35.72
C ARG A 189 5.48 16.38 -36.22
N PHE A 190 4.58 16.04 -35.32
CA PHE A 190 3.13 15.99 -35.51
C PHE A 190 2.51 16.90 -34.46
N ASP A 191 1.41 17.52 -34.82
CA ASP A 191 0.66 18.38 -33.91
C ASP A 191 0.10 17.58 -32.73
N SER A 192 0.19 18.10 -31.51
CA SER A 192 -0.25 17.38 -30.31
C SER A 192 -1.75 17.10 -30.32
N GLU A 193 -2.58 17.99 -30.85
CA GLU A 193 -4.03 17.78 -30.96
C GLU A 193 -4.34 16.66 -31.97
N SER A 194 -3.55 16.53 -33.03
CA SER A 194 -3.69 15.44 -34.00
C SER A 194 -3.43 14.05 -33.38
N LEU A 195 -2.52 13.98 -32.41
CA LEU A 195 -2.17 12.78 -31.65
C LEU A 195 -3.09 12.53 -30.45
N GLN A 196 -3.81 13.56 -29.99
CA GLN A 196 -4.83 13.39 -28.98
C GLN A 196 -6.02 12.62 -29.56
N VAL A 197 -6.55 11.72 -28.73
CA VAL A 197 -7.83 11.07 -28.94
C VAL A 197 -8.63 11.41 -27.69
N HIS A 198 -9.71 12.17 -27.84
CA HIS A 198 -10.61 12.47 -26.72
C HIS A 198 -11.02 11.14 -26.09
N SER A 199 -10.65 10.92 -24.83
CA SER A 199 -11.10 9.75 -24.10
C SER A 199 -12.63 9.77 -24.05
N PRO A 200 -13.32 8.70 -24.45
CA PRO A 200 -14.73 8.56 -24.14
C PRO A 200 -14.90 8.75 -22.63
N THR A 201 -15.75 9.70 -22.25
CA THR A 201 -15.93 10.14 -20.87
C THR A 201 -16.60 9.10 -19.98
N SER A 202 -17.18 8.02 -20.52
CA SER A 202 -17.76 6.95 -19.71
C SER A 202 -16.83 5.74 -19.58
N LEU A 203 -16.79 5.21 -18.36
CA LEU A 203 -16.07 4.00 -17.96
C LEU A 203 -16.92 2.73 -18.16
N ASP A 204 -18.18 2.88 -18.59
CA ASP A 204 -19.25 1.88 -18.42
C ASP A 204 -19.35 0.83 -19.53
N GLY A 205 -18.22 0.38 -20.08
CA GLY A 205 -18.25 -0.61 -21.15
C GLY A 205 -17.10 -1.58 -21.07
N ALA A 206 -17.20 -2.58 -20.18
CA ALA A 206 -16.47 -3.82 -20.39
C ALA A 206 -16.92 -4.35 -21.76
N SER A 207 -16.02 -4.41 -22.74
CA SER A 207 -16.32 -5.19 -23.93
C SER A 207 -16.36 -6.64 -23.44
N ASP A 208 -17.56 -7.22 -23.33
CA ASP A 208 -17.68 -8.67 -23.27
C ASP A 208 -16.85 -9.18 -24.45
N VAL A 209 -15.72 -9.81 -24.13
CA VAL A 209 -14.92 -10.50 -25.14
C VAL A 209 -15.84 -11.61 -25.59
N ASP A 210 -16.54 -11.34 -26.70
CA ASP A 210 -17.58 -12.18 -27.28
C ASP A 210 -17.04 -13.62 -27.30
N ASP A 211 -17.54 -14.43 -26.37
CA ASP A 211 -17.18 -15.83 -26.24
C ASP A 211 -17.85 -16.53 -27.40
N ARG A 212 -17.23 -16.40 -28.57
CA ARG A 212 -17.75 -16.84 -29.89
C ARG A 212 -17.84 -18.37 -30.00
N GLY A 213 -17.93 -19.10 -28.87
CA GLY A 213 -17.97 -20.55 -28.80
C GLY A 213 -16.70 -21.20 -29.36
N LEU A 214 -15.56 -20.49 -29.30
CA LEU A 214 -14.30 -21.07 -29.71
C LEU A 214 -13.86 -22.06 -28.64
N GLU A 215 -13.83 -23.35 -28.96
CA GLU A 215 -13.15 -24.36 -28.15
C GLU A 215 -11.65 -24.02 -28.13
N VAL A 216 -11.17 -23.51 -26.99
CA VAL A 216 -9.76 -23.19 -26.74
C VAL A 216 -9.33 -24.01 -25.54
N GLU A 217 -8.28 -24.80 -25.69
CA GLU A 217 -7.74 -25.59 -24.59
C GLU A 217 -7.14 -24.66 -23.51
N PRO A 218 -7.43 -24.90 -22.22
CA PRO A 218 -6.78 -24.20 -21.11
C PRO A 218 -5.26 -24.28 -21.17
N VAL A 219 -4.58 -23.24 -20.67
CA VAL A 219 -3.11 -23.23 -20.58
C VAL A 219 -2.68 -23.84 -19.26
N GLU A 220 -1.76 -24.81 -19.32
CA GLU A 220 -1.11 -25.35 -18.12
C GLU A 220 -0.13 -24.32 -17.54
N VAL A 221 -0.32 -23.95 -16.28
CA VAL A 221 0.55 -23.01 -15.56
C VAL A 221 1.74 -23.78 -14.98
N GLY A 222 2.95 -23.46 -15.45
CA GLY A 222 4.18 -24.11 -14.98
C GLY A 222 4.43 -23.95 -13.47
N ALA A 223 5.02 -24.97 -12.85
CA ALA A 223 5.30 -25.00 -11.40
C ALA A 223 6.22 -23.86 -10.92
N ASP A 224 7.07 -23.33 -11.79
CA ASP A 224 7.93 -22.19 -11.49
C ASP A 224 7.15 -20.89 -11.24
N TRP A 225 6.03 -20.72 -11.95
CA TRP A 225 5.09 -19.63 -11.71
C TRP A 225 4.35 -19.85 -10.39
N LEU A 226 3.83 -21.05 -10.15
CA LEU A 226 3.08 -21.38 -8.94
C LEU A 226 3.91 -21.35 -7.64
N GLY A 227 5.24 -21.33 -7.74
CA GLY A 227 6.15 -21.31 -6.59
C GLY A 227 6.18 -20.01 -5.78
N VAL A 228 5.48 -18.95 -6.22
CA VAL A 228 5.41 -17.66 -5.50
C VAL A 228 3.95 -17.26 -5.31
N GLY A 229 3.38 -17.55 -4.14
CA GLY A 229 1.99 -17.22 -3.81
C GLY A 229 1.72 -15.72 -3.61
N TYR A 230 0.45 -15.36 -3.50
CA TYR A 230 -0.03 -13.99 -3.32
C TYR A 230 0.59 -13.29 -2.11
N GLU A 231 0.67 -13.97 -0.96
CA GLU A 231 1.22 -13.36 0.26
C GLU A 231 2.69 -12.94 0.11
N VAL A 232 3.50 -13.76 -0.58
CA VAL A 232 4.89 -13.41 -0.88
C VAL A 232 4.97 -12.18 -1.80
N LEU A 233 4.00 -12.00 -2.70
CA LEU A 233 3.92 -10.81 -3.54
C LEU A 233 3.52 -9.58 -2.73
N GLN A 234 2.57 -9.70 -1.79
CA GLN A 234 2.19 -8.61 -0.89
C GLN A 234 3.36 -8.18 0.01
N ASP A 235 4.14 -9.12 0.53
CA ASP A 235 5.38 -8.81 1.26
C ASP A 235 6.36 -8.00 0.40
N ARG A 236 6.51 -8.35 -0.88
CA ARG A 236 7.36 -7.60 -1.81
C ARG A 236 6.81 -6.20 -2.09
N LEU A 237 5.49 -6.03 -2.18
CA LEU A 237 4.87 -4.71 -2.32
C LEU A 237 5.16 -3.86 -1.08
N GLN A 238 5.00 -4.41 0.12
CA GLN A 238 5.29 -3.70 1.37
C GLN A 238 6.77 -3.31 1.46
N GLN A 239 7.68 -4.24 1.18
CA GLN A 239 9.11 -3.92 1.10
C GLN A 239 9.40 -2.82 0.07
N GLN A 240 8.71 -2.84 -1.07
CA GLN A 240 8.88 -1.83 -2.10
C GLN A 240 8.40 -0.42 -1.69
N ARG A 241 7.45 -0.31 -0.75
CA ARG A 241 7.03 0.97 -0.16
C ARG A 241 8.10 1.57 0.75
N GLU A 242 8.92 0.71 1.35
CA GLU A 242 9.98 1.09 2.28
C GLU A 242 11.32 1.35 1.57
N ARG A 243 11.46 0.91 0.31
CA ARG A 243 12.70 1.06 -0.44
C ARG A 243 12.80 2.44 -1.09
N PRO A 244 13.86 3.22 -0.80
CA PRO A 244 14.03 4.54 -1.38
C PRO A 244 14.33 4.46 -2.88
N THR A 245 13.92 5.51 -3.60
CA THR A 245 14.25 5.69 -5.01
C THR A 245 15.75 5.98 -5.18
N ARG A 246 16.41 5.40 -6.19
CA ARG A 246 17.86 5.58 -6.44
C ARG A 246 18.28 7.01 -6.80
N LEU A 247 17.35 7.81 -7.30
CA LEU A 247 17.53 9.23 -7.54
C LEU A 247 16.62 10.02 -6.61
N PRO A 248 17.05 11.21 -6.14
CA PRO A 248 16.17 12.15 -5.46
C PRO A 248 14.95 12.45 -6.32
N ILE A 249 13.76 12.44 -5.72
CA ILE A 249 12.50 12.71 -6.40
C ILE A 249 12.35 14.24 -6.57
N PRO A 250 12.42 14.79 -7.79
CA PRO A 250 12.30 16.24 -8.03
C PRO A 250 10.92 16.74 -7.58
N ASP A 251 10.83 17.97 -7.07
CA ASP A 251 9.53 18.59 -6.80
C ASP A 251 8.73 18.81 -8.10
N TRP A 252 7.41 18.97 -7.96
CA TRP A 252 6.56 19.10 -9.15
C TRP A 252 6.74 20.44 -9.87
N GLU A 253 7.11 21.53 -9.19
CA GLU A 253 7.36 22.82 -9.84
C GLU A 253 8.53 22.71 -10.83
N THR A 254 9.60 22.05 -10.41
CA THR A 254 10.76 21.70 -11.23
C THR A 254 10.36 20.85 -12.43
N CYS A 255 9.49 19.86 -12.24
CA CYS A 255 9.00 19.00 -13.34
C CYS A 255 8.13 19.81 -14.32
N ALA A 256 7.11 20.50 -13.80
CA ALA A 256 6.11 21.22 -14.58
C ALA A 256 6.71 22.30 -15.48
N SER A 257 7.76 22.99 -15.00
CA SER A 257 8.46 24.01 -15.79
C SER A 257 9.10 23.49 -17.08
N GLN A 258 9.31 22.16 -17.20
CA GLN A 258 9.94 21.50 -18.32
C GLN A 258 8.92 20.81 -19.25
N LEU A 259 7.65 20.77 -18.89
CA LEU A 259 6.61 20.08 -19.65
C LEU A 259 5.98 21.00 -20.71
N PRO A 260 5.64 20.48 -21.90
CA PRO A 260 4.80 21.20 -22.85
C PRO A 260 3.45 21.56 -22.23
N GLU A 261 2.96 22.76 -22.54
CA GLU A 261 1.63 23.21 -22.14
C GLU A 261 0.56 22.21 -22.60
N GLY A 262 -0.37 21.87 -21.70
CA GLY A 262 -1.48 20.95 -21.99
C GLY A 262 -1.14 19.46 -22.01
N LEU A 263 0.11 19.05 -21.79
CA LEU A 263 0.47 17.62 -21.71
C LEU A 263 -0.27 16.92 -20.56
N MET A 264 -0.32 17.56 -19.40
CA MET A 264 -1.01 17.08 -18.20
C MET A 264 -1.74 18.25 -17.54
N PRO A 265 -3.08 18.26 -17.49
CA PRO A 265 -3.85 19.35 -16.87
C PRO A 265 -3.73 19.35 -15.34
N ARG A 266 -3.39 18.20 -14.74
CA ARG A 266 -3.07 18.05 -13.32
C ARG A 266 -1.78 17.26 -13.14
N PRO A 267 -0.93 17.64 -12.16
CA PRO A 267 0.15 16.80 -11.68
C PRO A 267 -0.40 15.43 -11.29
N SER A 268 0.25 14.36 -11.72
CA SER A 268 0.05 13.06 -11.07
C SER A 268 1.22 12.84 -10.13
N GLU A 269 0.93 12.54 -8.86
CA GLU A 269 1.94 12.27 -7.82
C GLU A 269 2.66 10.92 -7.99
N ILE A 270 2.49 10.27 -9.14
CA ILE A 270 3.27 9.10 -9.54
C ILE A 270 4.77 9.46 -9.51
N VAL A 271 5.52 8.78 -8.64
CA VAL A 271 6.96 9.00 -8.42
C VAL A 271 7.76 8.85 -9.70
N TRP A 272 7.40 7.87 -10.54
CA TRP A 272 8.00 7.72 -11.88
C TRP A 272 7.97 9.05 -12.64
N TYR A 273 6.82 9.71 -12.78
CA TYR A 273 6.72 10.95 -13.56
C TYR A 273 7.66 12.04 -13.07
N ARG A 274 7.77 12.20 -11.76
CA ARG A 274 8.68 13.17 -11.15
C ARG A 274 10.14 12.88 -11.52
N ILE A 275 10.55 11.61 -11.47
CA ILE A 275 11.90 11.20 -11.88
C ILE A 275 12.13 11.47 -13.37
N VAL A 276 11.30 10.94 -14.26
CA VAL A 276 11.64 10.97 -15.70
C VAL A 276 11.48 12.35 -16.32
N PHE A 277 10.50 13.15 -15.87
CA PHE A 277 10.33 14.52 -16.36
C PHE A 277 11.32 15.49 -15.72
N GLY A 278 11.74 15.25 -14.47
CA GLY A 278 12.73 16.10 -13.83
C GLY A 278 14.16 15.91 -14.35
N TYR A 279 14.53 14.68 -14.75
CA TYR A 279 15.90 14.39 -15.20
C TYR A 279 16.09 14.31 -16.72
N ALA A 280 15.09 13.85 -17.49
CA ALA A 280 15.24 13.62 -18.93
C ALA A 280 13.93 13.85 -19.72
N PRO A 281 13.33 15.05 -19.64
CA PRO A 281 12.06 15.35 -20.31
C PRO A 281 12.13 15.18 -21.83
N GLU A 282 13.30 15.40 -22.45
CA GLU A 282 13.51 15.22 -23.89
C GLU A 282 13.28 13.77 -24.38
N LEU A 283 13.35 12.79 -23.47
CA LEU A 283 13.06 11.38 -23.74
C LEU A 283 11.70 10.95 -23.17
N ALA A 284 11.33 11.47 -22.00
CA ALA A 284 10.12 11.09 -21.29
C ALA A 284 8.83 11.66 -21.94
N VAL A 285 8.86 12.91 -22.41
CA VAL A 285 7.69 13.56 -23.01
C VAL A 285 7.21 12.84 -24.28
N PRO A 286 8.07 12.51 -25.26
CA PRO A 286 7.65 11.71 -26.42
C PRO A 286 7.05 10.36 -26.04
N PHE A 287 7.56 9.73 -24.98
CA PHE A 287 7.00 8.46 -24.50
C PHE A 287 5.61 8.64 -23.89
N GLU A 288 5.41 9.69 -23.09
CA GLU A 288 4.10 10.00 -22.50
C GLU A 288 3.06 10.29 -23.59
N ILE A 289 3.44 11.04 -24.63
CA ILE A 289 2.59 11.26 -25.82
C ILE A 289 2.25 9.92 -26.46
N TYR A 290 3.25 9.07 -26.73
CA TYR A 290 3.03 7.73 -27.28
C TYR A 290 2.10 6.87 -26.40
N MET A 291 2.29 6.86 -25.08
CA MET A 291 1.46 6.11 -24.15
C MET A 291 0.00 6.53 -24.21
N ARG A 292 -0.27 7.84 -24.16
CA ARG A 292 -1.64 8.39 -24.22
C ARG A 292 -2.29 8.09 -25.57
N THR A 293 -1.57 8.35 -26.66
CA THR A 293 -2.06 8.09 -28.02
C THR A 293 -2.34 6.61 -28.23
N SER A 294 -1.41 5.73 -27.84
CA SER A 294 -1.56 4.28 -27.98
C SER A 294 -2.67 3.71 -27.11
N GLY A 295 -2.75 4.14 -25.85
CA GLY A 295 -3.84 3.77 -24.96
C GLY A 295 -5.19 4.15 -25.57
N ALA A 296 -5.33 5.37 -26.08
CA ALA A 296 -6.60 5.85 -26.61
C ALA A 296 -6.98 5.23 -27.98
N GLU A 297 -6.00 4.96 -28.85
CA GLU A 297 -6.23 4.29 -30.14
C GLU A 297 -6.56 2.79 -29.97
N THR A 298 -6.04 2.14 -28.91
CA THR A 298 -6.33 0.73 -28.61
C THR A 298 -7.55 0.51 -27.70
N ARG A 299 -7.92 1.49 -26.87
CA ARG A 299 -9.01 1.41 -25.88
C ARG A 299 -10.35 0.90 -26.42
N PRO A 300 -10.83 1.26 -27.62
CA PRO A 300 -12.09 0.72 -28.15
C PRO A 300 -12.12 -0.80 -28.30
N HIS A 301 -10.98 -1.46 -28.15
CA HIS A 301 -10.80 -2.89 -28.33
C HIS A 301 -10.18 -3.57 -27.11
N TYR A 302 -9.75 -2.82 -26.09
CA TYR A 302 -8.90 -3.31 -25.01
C TYR A 302 -9.54 -3.02 -23.65
N ASP A 303 -10.06 -4.07 -23.01
CA ASP A 303 -10.64 -4.00 -21.67
C ASP A 303 -9.59 -3.59 -20.63
N ARG A 304 -9.99 -2.74 -19.68
CA ARG A 304 -9.11 -2.21 -18.63
C ARG A 304 -8.71 -3.31 -17.64
N ILE A 305 -9.61 -4.22 -17.30
CA ILE A 305 -9.30 -5.33 -16.38
C ILE A 305 -8.34 -6.32 -17.04
N LEU A 306 -8.60 -6.71 -18.30
CA LEU A 306 -7.66 -7.49 -19.11
C LEU A 306 -6.30 -6.78 -19.23
N GLY A 307 -6.30 -5.48 -19.50
CA GLY A 307 -5.09 -4.67 -19.61
C GLY A 307 -4.26 -4.65 -18.33
N GLY A 308 -4.91 -4.39 -17.20
CA GLY A 308 -4.29 -4.44 -15.87
C GLY A 308 -3.80 -5.83 -15.50
N SER A 309 -4.55 -6.88 -15.85
CA SER A 309 -4.16 -8.28 -15.63
C SER A 309 -2.92 -8.64 -16.43
N LEU A 310 -2.90 -8.29 -17.72
CA LEU A 310 -1.75 -8.53 -18.57
C LEU A 310 -0.53 -7.73 -18.11
N PHE A 311 -0.73 -6.51 -17.62
CA PHE A 311 0.36 -5.75 -17.02
C PHE A 311 0.87 -6.45 -15.76
N TRP A 312 -0.02 -6.86 -14.86
CA TRP A 312 0.33 -7.62 -13.65
C TRP A 312 1.16 -8.87 -13.99
N ILE A 313 0.76 -9.65 -15.02
CA ILE A 313 1.55 -10.79 -15.52
C ILE A 313 2.97 -10.37 -15.93
N VAL A 314 3.11 -9.30 -16.72
CA VAL A 314 4.44 -8.77 -17.11
C VAL A 314 5.25 -8.36 -15.88
N THR A 315 4.63 -7.66 -14.91
CA THR A 315 5.32 -7.19 -13.70
C THR A 315 5.82 -8.33 -12.83
N ARG A 316 5.05 -9.42 -12.72
CA ARG A 316 5.48 -10.63 -12.01
C ARG A 316 6.62 -11.33 -12.73
N SER A 317 6.50 -11.53 -14.04
CA SER A 317 7.54 -12.11 -14.89
C SER A 317 8.90 -11.42 -14.73
N VAL A 318 8.90 -10.10 -14.62
CA VAL A 318 10.13 -9.29 -14.50
C VAL A 318 10.43 -8.86 -13.06
N ASN A 319 9.73 -9.43 -12.08
CA ASN A 319 9.86 -9.15 -10.65
C ASN A 319 9.88 -7.65 -10.30
N CYS A 320 8.85 -6.92 -10.73
CA CYS A 320 8.70 -5.47 -10.52
C CYS A 320 7.53 -5.16 -9.57
N PRO A 321 7.75 -5.16 -8.23
CA PRO A 321 6.70 -4.90 -7.26
C PRO A 321 6.10 -3.48 -7.37
N TYR A 322 6.88 -2.46 -7.75
CA TYR A 322 6.35 -1.10 -7.95
C TYR A 322 5.20 -1.08 -8.97
N CYS A 323 5.44 -1.64 -10.16
CA CYS A 323 4.41 -1.70 -11.20
C CYS A 323 3.25 -2.62 -10.82
N MET A 324 3.50 -3.68 -10.04
CA MET A 324 2.46 -4.58 -9.56
C MET A 324 1.48 -3.87 -8.63
N GLY A 325 1.98 -3.09 -7.66
CA GLY A 325 1.14 -2.26 -6.79
C GLY A 325 0.34 -1.22 -7.58
N HIS A 326 0.90 -0.68 -8.67
CA HIS A 326 0.17 0.20 -9.59
C HIS A 326 -0.91 -0.51 -10.39
N CYS A 327 -0.76 -1.79 -10.72
CA CYS A 327 -1.85 -2.58 -11.31
C CYS A 327 -3.03 -2.68 -10.33
N GLU A 328 -2.76 -2.96 -9.06
CA GLU A 328 -3.78 -3.05 -8.00
C GLU A 328 -4.49 -1.70 -7.78
N MET A 329 -3.74 -0.60 -7.67
CA MET A 329 -4.32 0.75 -7.61
C MET A 329 -5.17 1.08 -8.85
N ASN A 330 -4.73 0.66 -10.03
CA ASN A 330 -5.47 0.93 -11.26
C ASN A 330 -6.79 0.13 -11.34
N TRP A 331 -6.86 -1.05 -10.72
CA TRP A 331 -8.10 -1.81 -10.56
C TRP A 331 -9.05 -1.17 -9.55
N GLU A 332 -8.53 -0.56 -8.49
CA GLU A 332 -9.34 0.22 -7.56
C GLU A 332 -10.04 1.39 -8.27
N VAL A 333 -9.32 2.11 -9.13
CA VAL A 333 -9.89 3.17 -9.98
C VAL A 333 -10.83 2.61 -11.07
N ALA A 334 -10.77 1.30 -11.33
CA ALA A 334 -11.72 0.60 -12.19
C ALA A 334 -12.96 0.09 -11.41
N GLY A 335 -13.06 0.38 -10.11
CA GLY A 335 -14.20 0.06 -9.25
C GLY A 335 -14.07 -1.24 -8.47
N MET A 336 -12.90 -1.88 -8.46
CA MET A 336 -12.68 -3.05 -7.60
C MET A 336 -12.39 -2.62 -6.15
N ASP A 337 -13.04 -3.26 -5.18
CA ASP A 337 -12.66 -3.09 -3.77
C ASP A 337 -11.38 -3.88 -3.41
N SER A 338 -10.86 -3.68 -2.21
CA SER A 338 -9.62 -4.35 -1.75
C SER A 338 -9.74 -5.88 -1.71
N GLY A 339 -10.91 -6.42 -1.38
CA GLY A 339 -11.15 -7.86 -1.36
C GLY A 339 -11.17 -8.45 -2.77
N GLN A 340 -11.82 -7.76 -3.71
CA GLN A 340 -11.84 -8.13 -5.13
C GLN A 340 -10.44 -8.06 -5.76
N ILE A 341 -9.65 -7.03 -5.43
CA ILE A 341 -8.26 -6.89 -5.88
C ILE A 341 -7.40 -8.03 -5.35
N ALA A 342 -7.51 -8.36 -4.06
CA ALA A 342 -6.76 -9.44 -3.43
C ALA A 342 -7.09 -10.79 -4.08
N GLU A 343 -8.37 -11.09 -4.26
CA GLU A 343 -8.82 -12.33 -4.90
C GLU A 343 -8.40 -12.41 -6.37
N HIS A 344 -8.53 -11.32 -7.12
CA HIS A 344 -8.11 -11.28 -8.52
C HIS A 344 -6.58 -11.45 -8.68
N SER A 345 -5.80 -10.83 -7.79
CA SER A 345 -4.35 -10.99 -7.73
C SER A 345 -3.94 -12.41 -7.35
N ARG A 346 -4.63 -13.02 -6.38
CA ARG A 346 -4.42 -14.43 -5.98
C ARG A 346 -4.67 -15.38 -7.14
N ARG A 347 -5.76 -15.20 -7.89
CA ARG A 347 -6.04 -15.97 -9.11
C ARG A 347 -4.95 -15.81 -10.16
N LEU A 348 -4.48 -14.58 -10.43
CA LEU A 348 -3.35 -14.37 -11.36
C LEU A 348 -2.05 -15.01 -10.85
N ALA A 349 -1.87 -15.08 -9.52
CA ALA A 349 -0.70 -15.65 -8.87
C ALA A 349 -0.69 -17.19 -8.92
N GLU A 350 -1.83 -17.82 -8.65
CA GLU A 350 -1.92 -19.21 -8.20
C GLU A 350 -2.85 -20.08 -9.05
N ASP A 351 -3.93 -19.52 -9.61
CA ASP A 351 -4.93 -20.32 -10.33
C ASP A 351 -5.55 -19.59 -11.52
N TRP A 352 -5.05 -19.94 -12.71
CA TRP A 352 -5.57 -19.39 -13.96
C TRP A 352 -6.87 -20.05 -14.42
N SER A 353 -7.30 -21.16 -13.81
CA SER A 353 -8.48 -21.92 -14.25
C SER A 353 -9.79 -21.12 -14.15
N SER A 354 -9.80 -20.11 -13.27
CA SER A 354 -10.89 -19.16 -13.09
C SER A 354 -11.04 -18.15 -14.25
N PHE A 355 -10.02 -17.99 -15.09
CA PHE A 355 -10.08 -17.13 -16.27
C PHE A 355 -10.52 -17.93 -17.50
N SER A 356 -11.15 -17.24 -18.45
CA SER A 356 -11.47 -17.87 -19.74
C SER A 356 -10.20 -18.36 -20.44
N PRO A 357 -10.27 -19.45 -21.23
CA PRO A 357 -9.11 -19.92 -21.98
C PRO A 357 -8.44 -18.81 -22.79
N GLN A 358 -9.21 -17.91 -23.40
CA GLN A 358 -8.64 -16.78 -24.15
C GLN A 358 -7.73 -15.91 -23.27
N TYR A 359 -8.17 -15.59 -22.04
CA TYR A 359 -7.38 -14.79 -21.10
C TYR A 359 -6.11 -15.54 -20.67
N GLN A 360 -6.22 -16.84 -20.40
CA GLN A 360 -5.07 -17.69 -20.08
C GLN A 360 -4.03 -17.67 -21.20
N HIS A 361 -4.45 -17.73 -22.46
CA HIS A 361 -3.56 -17.63 -23.63
C HIS A 361 -2.91 -16.25 -23.76
N ALA A 362 -3.65 -15.17 -23.49
CA ALA A 362 -3.08 -13.82 -23.45
C ALA A 362 -2.04 -13.67 -22.32
N PHE A 363 -2.30 -14.24 -21.14
CA PHE A 363 -1.37 -14.23 -20.02
C PHE A 363 -0.11 -15.07 -20.32
N ALA A 364 -0.28 -16.26 -20.91
CA ALA A 364 0.82 -17.10 -21.35
C ALA A 364 1.70 -16.39 -22.39
N PHE A 365 1.08 -15.71 -23.36
CA PHE A 365 1.80 -14.86 -24.31
C PHE A 365 2.54 -13.73 -23.60
N GLY A 366 1.89 -13.02 -22.67
CA GLY A 366 2.49 -11.95 -21.89
C GLY A 366 3.74 -12.38 -21.11
N ARG A 367 3.65 -13.55 -20.47
CA ARG A 367 4.76 -14.20 -19.77
C ARG A 367 5.87 -14.59 -20.74
N LYS A 368 5.56 -15.28 -21.84
CA LYS A 368 6.54 -15.69 -22.86
C LYS A 368 7.29 -14.49 -23.46
N LEU A 369 6.57 -13.42 -23.81
CA LEU A 369 7.18 -12.18 -24.32
C LEU A 369 8.07 -11.49 -23.27
N SER A 370 7.81 -11.73 -21.99
CA SER A 370 8.58 -11.13 -20.89
C SER A 370 9.85 -11.91 -20.59
N ASP A 371 9.72 -13.22 -20.36
CA ASP A 371 10.78 -14.10 -19.88
C ASP A 371 11.71 -14.55 -21.01
N THR A 372 11.13 -14.85 -22.18
CA THR A 372 11.84 -15.45 -23.33
C THR A 372 11.38 -14.83 -24.65
N PRO A 373 11.53 -13.50 -24.83
CA PRO A 373 11.03 -12.79 -26.02
C PRO A 373 11.51 -13.37 -27.36
N TRP A 374 12.69 -13.98 -27.39
CA TRP A 374 13.25 -14.63 -28.59
C TRP A 374 12.51 -15.92 -29.00
N LEU A 375 11.72 -16.52 -28.11
CA LEU A 375 10.86 -17.66 -28.43
C LEU A 375 9.51 -17.24 -29.02
N VAL A 376 9.17 -15.94 -29.00
CA VAL A 376 7.93 -15.44 -29.60
C VAL A 376 8.05 -15.43 -31.11
N ASP A 377 7.15 -16.15 -31.78
CA ASP A 377 7.15 -16.31 -33.23
C ASP A 377 5.77 -16.00 -33.87
N LYS A 378 5.66 -16.31 -35.17
CA LYS A 378 4.45 -16.04 -35.96
C LYS A 378 3.26 -16.89 -35.53
N SER A 379 3.49 -18.06 -34.94
CA SER A 379 2.43 -18.94 -34.45
C SER A 379 1.74 -18.32 -33.23
N ASP A 380 2.50 -17.73 -32.29
CA ASP A 380 1.95 -17.06 -31.11
C ASP A 380 1.01 -15.90 -31.51
N THR A 381 1.47 -15.04 -32.41
CA THR A 381 0.68 -13.87 -32.86
C THR A 381 -0.49 -14.27 -33.75
N LYS A 382 -0.37 -15.35 -34.54
CA LYS A 382 -1.49 -15.93 -35.29
C LYS A 382 -2.55 -16.49 -34.35
N GLU A 383 -2.13 -17.12 -33.25
CA GLU A 383 -3.04 -17.68 -32.26
C GLU A 383 -3.80 -16.58 -31.52
N LEU A 384 -3.13 -15.51 -31.09
CA LEU A 384 -3.81 -14.32 -30.57
C LEU A 384 -4.84 -13.77 -31.55
N ARG A 385 -4.49 -13.64 -32.85
CA ARG A 385 -5.45 -13.17 -33.87
C ARG A 385 -6.63 -14.10 -34.04
N ARG A 386 -6.42 -15.42 -33.91
CA ARG A 386 -7.50 -16.42 -33.99
C ARG A 386 -8.50 -16.23 -32.85
N GLN A 387 -8.00 -16.01 -31.63
CA GLN A 387 -8.83 -15.92 -30.43
C GLN A 387 -9.47 -14.54 -30.27
N PHE A 388 -8.71 -13.46 -30.49
CA PHE A 388 -9.13 -12.09 -30.19
C PHE A 388 -9.52 -11.26 -31.43
N GLY A 389 -9.25 -11.77 -32.63
CA GLY A 389 -9.33 -10.98 -33.86
C GLY A 389 -8.11 -10.06 -34.04
N HIS A 390 -7.97 -9.49 -35.23
CA HIS A 390 -6.76 -8.74 -35.63
C HIS A 390 -6.45 -7.54 -34.73
N LYS A 391 -7.45 -6.66 -34.51
CA LYS A 391 -7.24 -5.40 -33.79
C LYS A 391 -6.87 -5.61 -32.32
N LEU A 392 -7.59 -6.49 -31.61
CA LEU A 392 -7.31 -6.77 -30.21
C LEU A 392 -6.02 -7.56 -30.02
N ALA A 393 -5.70 -8.50 -30.92
CA ALA A 393 -4.40 -9.17 -30.89
C ALA A 393 -3.23 -8.19 -31.08
N LEU A 394 -3.37 -7.22 -31.99
CA LEU A 394 -2.38 -6.14 -32.15
C LEU A 394 -2.30 -5.27 -30.89
N ALA A 395 -3.44 -4.90 -30.29
CA ALA A 395 -3.47 -4.16 -29.03
C ALA A 395 -2.74 -4.93 -27.90
N ILE A 396 -3.02 -6.23 -27.72
CA ILE A 396 -2.32 -7.10 -26.77
C ILE A 396 -0.80 -7.06 -27.02
N CYS A 397 -0.36 -7.26 -28.27
CA CYS A 397 1.06 -7.22 -28.63
C CYS A 397 1.72 -5.89 -28.28
N MET A 398 1.08 -4.77 -28.63
CA MET A 398 1.60 -3.43 -28.40
C MET A 398 1.62 -3.08 -26.91
N GLN A 399 0.55 -3.39 -26.18
CA GLN A 399 0.42 -3.11 -24.76
C GLN A 399 1.40 -3.93 -23.93
N THR A 400 1.51 -5.24 -24.16
CA THR A 400 2.51 -6.09 -23.49
C THR A 400 3.93 -5.59 -23.75
N SER A 401 4.23 -5.18 -24.99
CA SER A 401 5.54 -4.60 -25.32
C SER A 401 5.76 -3.29 -24.55
N ARG A 402 4.76 -2.40 -24.50
CA ARG A 402 4.80 -1.12 -23.78
C ARG A 402 5.05 -1.32 -22.28
N TYR A 403 4.51 -2.36 -21.68
CA TYR A 403 4.73 -2.68 -20.26
C TYR A 403 6.21 -2.90 -19.94
N HIS A 404 7.01 -3.38 -20.90
CA HIS A 404 8.46 -3.49 -20.75
C HIS A 404 9.17 -2.14 -20.68
N TYR A 405 8.61 -1.07 -21.22
CA TYR A 405 9.13 0.27 -20.95
C TYR A 405 8.97 0.63 -19.47
N MET A 406 7.77 0.40 -18.94
CA MET A 406 7.40 0.78 -17.57
C MET A 406 8.21 0.02 -16.52
N VAL A 407 8.24 -1.30 -16.61
CA VAL A 407 8.97 -2.14 -15.63
C VAL A 407 10.48 -1.90 -15.64
N ARG A 408 11.07 -1.54 -16.78
CA ARG A 408 12.51 -1.22 -16.88
C ARG A 408 12.82 0.11 -16.22
N ILE A 409 11.95 1.10 -16.35
CA ILE A 409 12.07 2.35 -15.58
C ILE A 409 12.00 2.05 -14.09
N SER A 410 10.95 1.35 -13.66
CA SER A 410 10.68 1.11 -12.25
C SER A 410 11.81 0.32 -11.56
N ASN A 411 12.28 -0.76 -12.18
CA ASN A 411 13.40 -1.55 -11.66
C ASN A 411 14.74 -0.81 -11.80
N GLY A 412 14.95 -0.07 -12.89
CA GLY A 412 16.18 0.69 -13.13
C GLY A 412 16.39 1.79 -12.08
N PHE A 413 15.34 2.50 -11.72
CA PHE A 413 15.37 3.52 -10.67
C PHE A 413 15.09 3.00 -9.26
N GLN A 414 14.66 1.74 -9.11
CA GLN A 414 14.20 1.19 -7.82
C GLN A 414 13.16 2.13 -7.18
N LEU A 415 12.10 2.47 -7.92
CA LEU A 415 11.11 3.46 -7.46
C LEU A 415 10.40 3.03 -6.19
N THR A 416 10.24 3.93 -5.22
CA THR A 416 9.41 3.70 -4.02
C THR A 416 7.94 3.63 -4.39
N LEU A 417 7.19 2.66 -3.86
CA LEU A 417 5.75 2.53 -4.11
C LEU A 417 4.94 3.47 -3.20
N GLU A 418 4.02 4.24 -3.78
CA GLU A 418 3.23 5.27 -3.10
C GLU A 418 2.15 4.65 -2.22
N ASN A 419 1.98 5.13 -0.98
CA ASN A 419 1.01 4.60 -0.02
C ASN A 419 -0.45 4.84 -0.40
N GLU A 420 -0.70 5.89 -1.17
CA GLU A 420 -2.03 6.24 -1.65
C GLU A 420 -2.19 5.89 -3.12
N ASN A 421 -3.43 5.73 -3.54
CA ASN A 421 -3.75 5.52 -4.94
C ASN A 421 -3.60 6.81 -5.75
N VAL A 422 -2.43 6.98 -6.37
CA VAL A 422 -2.07 8.11 -7.24
C VAL A 422 -2.81 8.15 -8.57
N PHE A 423 -3.58 7.11 -8.93
CA PHE A 423 -4.32 7.06 -10.19
C PHE A 423 -5.63 7.83 -10.17
N TYR A 424 -6.21 8.13 -9.00
CA TYR A 424 -7.39 9.01 -8.94
C TYR A 424 -7.07 10.39 -9.55
N ASP A 425 -5.91 10.95 -9.20
CA ASP A 425 -5.44 12.23 -9.75
C ASP A 425 -5.12 12.10 -11.24
N TYR A 426 -4.43 11.02 -11.64
CA TYR A 426 -4.08 10.75 -13.03
C TYR A 426 -5.29 10.68 -13.97
N TRP A 427 -6.36 10.00 -13.54
CA TRP A 427 -7.58 9.84 -14.32
C TRP A 427 -8.59 10.98 -14.12
N ASN A 428 -8.25 12.01 -13.33
CA ASN A 428 -9.18 13.05 -12.87
C ASN A 428 -10.47 12.49 -12.27
N GLN A 429 -10.37 11.35 -11.59
CA GLN A 429 -11.47 10.78 -10.85
C GLN A 429 -11.51 11.38 -9.45
N VAL A 430 -12.73 11.63 -8.96
CA VAL A 430 -12.92 11.97 -7.56
C VAL A 430 -12.55 10.72 -6.78
N ARG A 431 -11.54 10.81 -5.90
CA ARG A 431 -11.30 9.77 -4.90
C ARG A 431 -12.65 9.48 -4.24
N PRO A 432 -13.13 8.23 -4.16
CA PRO A 432 -14.28 7.91 -3.33
C PRO A 432 -14.07 8.64 -2.02
N SER A 433 -14.98 9.55 -1.67
CA SER A 433 -14.84 10.27 -0.41
C SER A 433 -14.69 9.23 0.69
N ALA A 434 -14.00 9.60 1.78
CA ALA A 434 -14.18 8.91 3.05
C ALA A 434 -15.68 8.54 3.16
N ARG A 435 -15.93 7.24 3.38
CA ARG A 435 -17.19 6.51 3.17
C ARG A 435 -18.42 7.39 3.36
N SER A 436 -19.40 7.28 2.44
CA SER A 436 -20.58 8.17 2.45
C SER A 436 -21.31 8.11 3.79
N ALA A 437 -22.04 9.17 4.14
CA ALA A 437 -22.87 9.22 5.36
C ALA A 437 -23.89 8.06 5.43
N ASP A 438 -24.22 7.44 4.30
CA ASP A 438 -25.08 6.25 4.21
C ASP A 438 -24.40 4.96 4.72
N ASP A 439 -23.08 4.98 4.94
CA ASP A 439 -22.29 3.85 5.44
C ASP A 439 -22.01 3.95 6.95
N LEU A 440 -22.66 4.89 7.65
CA LEU A 440 -22.62 4.96 9.11
C LEU A 440 -23.03 3.62 9.72
N THR A 441 -22.21 3.11 10.65
CA THR A 441 -22.50 1.85 11.32
C THR A 441 -23.63 2.00 12.34
N VAL A 442 -23.70 3.17 13.00
CA VAL A 442 -24.72 3.52 13.98
C VAL A 442 -25.32 4.87 13.60
N GLU A 443 -26.65 4.99 13.72
CA GLU A 443 -27.33 6.27 13.50
C GLU A 443 -26.84 7.32 14.52
N LEU A 444 -26.46 8.50 14.03
CA LEU A 444 -25.97 9.58 14.86
C LEU A 444 -27.14 10.43 15.36
N PRO A 445 -27.42 10.49 16.67
CA PRO A 445 -28.38 11.45 17.20
C PRO A 445 -27.91 12.89 16.97
N SER A 446 -28.83 13.84 16.94
CA SER A 446 -28.48 15.26 17.01
C SER A 446 -27.75 15.59 18.31
N ASP A 447 -27.03 16.73 18.36
CA ASP A 447 -26.34 17.14 19.59
C ASP A 447 -27.31 17.25 20.78
N GLU A 448 -28.52 17.78 20.56
CA GLU A 448 -29.53 17.91 21.61
C GLU A 448 -30.01 16.54 22.10
N GLU A 449 -30.25 15.59 21.21
CA GLU A 449 -30.63 14.22 21.57
C GLU A 449 -29.51 13.51 22.31
N ALA A 450 -28.27 13.62 21.83
CA ALA A 450 -27.09 13.04 22.46
C ALA A 450 -26.91 13.57 23.89
N TRP A 451 -27.02 14.90 24.10
CA TRP A 451 -26.95 15.48 25.44
C TRP A 451 -28.04 15.00 26.38
N ARG A 452 -29.23 14.64 25.88
CA ARG A 452 -30.30 14.03 26.70
C ARG A 452 -30.00 12.58 27.09
N LEU A 453 -29.17 11.88 26.31
CA LEU A 453 -28.72 10.52 26.64
C LEU A 453 -27.61 10.55 27.70
N LEU A 454 -26.69 11.51 27.61
CA LEU A 454 -25.58 11.65 28.54
C LEU A 454 -26.06 11.98 29.97
N PRO A 455 -25.26 11.64 31.01
CA PRO A 455 -25.50 12.10 32.36
C PRO A 455 -25.56 13.63 32.45
N GLU A 456 -26.27 14.14 33.46
CA GLU A 456 -26.38 15.58 33.70
C GLU A 456 -24.99 16.21 33.87
N ALA A 457 -24.73 17.27 33.11
CA ALA A 457 -23.51 18.06 33.19
C ALA A 457 -23.76 19.34 34.01
N ILE A 458 -22.86 19.61 34.95
CA ILE A 458 -22.79 20.84 35.74
C ILE A 458 -22.33 22.00 34.86
N SER A 459 -21.36 21.74 33.98
CA SER A 459 -20.80 22.73 33.05
C SER A 459 -20.44 22.07 31.72
N GLY A 460 -20.41 22.87 30.65
CA GLY A 460 -20.04 22.40 29.31
C GLY A 460 -21.15 21.72 28.48
N ALA A 461 -22.37 21.57 29.02
CA ALA A 461 -23.52 21.01 28.31
C ALA A 461 -23.97 21.87 27.12
N GLY A 462 -24.57 21.24 26.10
CA GLY A 462 -25.17 21.92 24.95
C GLY A 462 -24.18 22.37 23.87
N GLN A 463 -22.88 22.11 24.04
CA GLN A 463 -21.86 22.30 23.00
C GLN A 463 -22.00 21.23 21.90
N PRO A 464 -21.55 21.49 20.66
CA PRO A 464 -21.47 20.44 19.64
C PRO A 464 -20.65 19.25 20.13
N LEU A 465 -21.17 18.03 19.96
CA LEU A 465 -20.47 16.81 20.36
C LEU A 465 -19.70 16.22 19.18
N PRO A 466 -18.55 15.57 19.43
CA PRO A 466 -17.92 14.73 18.41
C PRO A 466 -18.85 13.59 17.98
N ASN A 467 -18.84 13.24 16.69
CA ASN A 467 -19.70 12.19 16.13
C ASN A 467 -19.45 10.82 16.79
N TRP A 468 -18.20 10.52 17.18
CA TRP A 468 -17.91 9.30 17.94
C TRP A 468 -18.62 9.28 19.30
N ALA A 469 -18.74 10.44 19.97
CA ALA A 469 -19.41 10.53 21.27
C ALA A 469 -20.91 10.34 21.12
N LYS A 470 -21.51 10.92 20.06
CA LYS A 470 -22.92 10.71 19.70
C LYS A 470 -23.21 9.23 19.43
N ALA A 471 -22.35 8.56 18.66
CA ALA A 471 -22.49 7.15 18.34
C ALA A 471 -22.45 6.26 19.59
N VAL A 472 -21.43 6.42 20.44
CA VAL A 472 -21.29 5.62 21.68
C VAL A 472 -22.42 5.90 22.67
N ALA A 473 -22.88 7.15 22.77
CA ALA A 473 -23.93 7.55 23.71
C ALA A 473 -25.29 6.87 23.47
N THR A 474 -25.54 6.36 22.26
CA THR A 474 -26.78 5.62 21.94
C THR A 474 -26.97 4.36 22.78
N GLN A 475 -25.87 3.67 23.11
CA GLN A 475 -25.91 2.41 23.85
C GLN A 475 -25.18 2.49 25.21
N LEU A 476 -24.17 3.36 25.33
CA LEU A 476 -23.29 3.50 26.50
C LEU A 476 -23.09 4.98 26.90
N PRO A 477 -24.16 5.70 27.30
CA PRO A 477 -24.09 7.13 27.59
C PRO A 477 -23.12 7.53 28.71
N ARG A 478 -23.00 6.75 29.79
CA ARG A 478 -22.05 7.07 30.88
C ARG A 478 -20.62 6.83 30.43
N THR A 479 -20.38 5.80 29.64
CA THR A 479 -19.08 5.52 29.02
C THR A 479 -18.69 6.63 28.05
N ALA A 480 -19.61 7.08 27.20
CA ALA A 480 -19.39 8.22 26.30
C ALA A 480 -19.02 9.50 27.09
N ALA A 481 -19.72 9.80 28.18
CA ALA A 481 -19.39 10.91 29.07
C ALA A 481 -17.98 10.79 29.69
N ALA A 482 -17.60 9.59 30.14
CA ALA A 482 -16.26 9.34 30.66
C ALA A 482 -15.19 9.43 29.56
N MET A 483 -15.50 9.03 28.32
CA MET A 483 -14.59 9.17 27.17
C MET A 483 -14.39 10.64 26.78
N LEU A 484 -15.42 11.49 26.88
CA LEU A 484 -15.28 12.94 26.66
C LEU A 484 -14.27 13.55 27.66
N SER A 485 -14.36 13.15 28.92
CA SER A 485 -13.40 13.56 29.95
C SER A 485 -11.98 13.06 29.64
N LEU A 486 -11.86 11.83 29.13
CA LEU A 486 -10.59 11.24 28.71
C LEU A 486 -9.96 11.97 27.51
N ASP A 487 -10.74 12.25 26.45
CA ASP A 487 -10.26 13.00 25.27
C ASP A 487 -9.74 14.38 25.68
N ALA A 488 -10.51 15.10 26.51
CA ALA A 488 -10.13 16.43 26.99
C ALA A 488 -8.81 16.38 27.77
N VAL A 489 -8.65 15.43 28.69
CA VAL A 489 -7.42 15.28 29.47
C VAL A 489 -6.21 14.95 28.60
N HIS A 490 -6.34 14.06 27.61
CA HIS A 490 -5.24 13.75 26.69
C HIS A 490 -4.85 14.94 25.81
N ARG A 491 -5.81 15.80 25.44
CA ARG A 491 -5.56 16.95 24.54
C ARG A 491 -5.12 18.21 25.27
N LEU A 492 -5.56 18.41 26.51
CA LEU A 492 -5.34 19.65 27.26
C LEU A 492 -4.34 19.51 28.41
N ASN A 493 -4.27 18.33 29.04
CA ASN A 493 -3.56 18.15 30.32
C ASN A 493 -2.35 17.23 30.22
N SER A 494 -1.97 16.81 29.00
CA SER A 494 -0.76 16.02 28.79
C SER A 494 0.49 16.82 29.15
N PRO A 495 1.51 16.20 29.77
CA PRO A 495 2.79 16.86 30.07
C PRO A 495 3.70 17.04 28.82
N ILE A 496 3.26 16.57 27.64
CA ILE A 496 3.95 16.77 26.37
C ILE A 496 3.61 18.16 25.82
N ASP A 497 4.59 18.83 25.21
CA ASP A 497 4.34 20.08 24.47
C ASP A 497 3.21 19.90 23.43
N ALA A 498 2.31 20.88 23.34
CA ALA A 498 1.10 20.78 22.51
C ALA A 498 1.40 20.54 21.02
N THR A 499 2.50 21.12 20.49
CA THR A 499 2.91 20.91 19.09
C THR A 499 3.37 19.48 18.89
N LEU A 500 4.26 18.98 19.75
CA LEU A 500 4.76 17.61 19.66
C LEU A 500 3.65 16.57 19.90
N LEU A 501 2.72 16.87 20.80
CA LEU A 501 1.53 16.05 21.07
C LEU A 501 0.67 15.90 19.81
N ALA A 502 0.33 17.00 19.15
CA ALA A 502 -0.49 16.98 17.95
C ALA A 502 0.21 16.24 16.79
N LYS A 503 1.53 16.41 16.63
CA LYS A 503 2.32 15.66 15.64
C LYS A 503 2.30 14.15 15.92
N GLN A 504 2.50 13.72 17.17
CA GLN A 504 2.43 12.30 17.54
C GLN A 504 1.04 11.73 17.28
N ARG A 505 -0.03 12.44 17.65
CA ARG A 505 -1.42 12.04 17.34
C ARG A 505 -1.63 11.84 15.84
N TRP A 506 -1.09 12.75 15.02
CA TRP A 506 -1.18 12.61 13.57
C TRP A 506 -0.43 11.37 13.06
N VAL A 507 0.77 11.09 13.56
CA VAL A 507 1.55 9.91 13.17
C VAL A 507 0.85 8.61 13.56
N ILE A 508 0.25 8.55 14.75
CA ILE A 508 -0.56 7.41 15.20
C ILE A 508 -1.77 7.22 14.28
N ALA A 509 -2.53 8.29 14.02
CA ALA A 509 -3.68 8.28 13.13
C ALA A 509 -3.32 7.91 11.69
N ASN A 510 -2.16 8.37 11.21
CA ASN A 510 -1.65 8.05 9.88
C ASN A 510 -1.27 6.56 9.78
N ALA A 511 -0.59 6.02 10.78
CA ALA A 511 -0.26 4.61 10.88
C ALA A 511 -1.52 3.72 10.93
N ASN A 512 -2.57 4.17 11.61
CA ASN A 512 -3.88 3.49 11.63
C ASN A 512 -4.79 3.83 10.45
N ARG A 513 -4.35 4.69 9.51
CA ARG A 513 -5.17 5.20 8.38
C ARG A 513 -6.52 5.80 8.82
N CYS A 514 -6.56 6.48 9.96
CA CYS A 514 -7.78 7.09 10.51
C CYS A 514 -7.87 8.57 10.11
N ASP A 515 -8.64 8.88 9.07
CA ASP A 515 -8.76 10.26 8.57
C ASP A 515 -9.40 11.21 9.57
N TYR A 516 -10.34 10.72 10.39
CA TYR A 516 -10.95 11.50 11.45
C TYR A 516 -9.89 12.00 12.44
N SER A 517 -9.09 11.10 12.99
CA SER A 517 -8.03 11.47 13.94
C SER A 517 -6.91 12.28 13.29
N LYS A 518 -6.58 12.04 12.01
CA LYS A 518 -5.64 12.90 11.27
C LYS A 518 -6.16 14.34 11.21
N ALA A 519 -7.44 14.53 10.88
CA ALA A 519 -8.05 15.85 10.80
C ALA A 519 -8.04 16.55 12.18
N VAL A 520 -8.43 15.85 13.24
CA VAL A 520 -8.37 16.37 14.62
C VAL A 520 -6.95 16.76 15.00
N ALA A 521 -5.96 15.89 14.74
CA ALA A 521 -4.56 16.17 15.07
C ALA A 521 -4.00 17.37 14.30
N LEU A 522 -4.35 17.56 13.03
CA LEU A 522 -3.96 18.75 12.27
C LEU A 522 -4.66 20.02 12.77
N SER A 523 -5.92 19.92 13.23
CA SER A 523 -6.64 21.04 13.86
C SER A 523 -5.94 21.46 15.15
N ASP A 524 -5.61 20.49 16.01
CA ASP A 524 -4.89 20.72 17.26
C ASP A 524 -3.47 21.30 17.01
N LEU A 525 -2.77 20.81 15.99
CA LEU A 525 -1.45 21.31 15.61
C LEU A 525 -1.48 22.78 15.20
N ARG A 526 -2.50 23.18 14.43
CA ARG A 526 -2.72 24.59 14.06
C ARG A 526 -3.10 25.43 15.28
N ALA A 527 -3.95 24.92 16.16
CA ALA A 527 -4.32 25.58 17.40
C ALA A 527 -3.11 25.78 18.34
N ALA A 528 -2.14 24.87 18.31
CA ALA A 528 -0.86 24.98 19.01
C ALA A 528 0.12 26.00 18.38
N GLY A 529 -0.24 26.62 17.25
CA GLY A 529 0.52 27.69 16.60
C GLY A 529 1.49 27.23 15.49
N ALA A 530 1.37 26.00 15.00
CA ALA A 530 2.18 25.53 13.88
C ALA A 530 1.85 26.28 12.57
N SER A 531 2.87 26.63 11.79
CA SER A 531 2.72 27.16 10.44
C SER A 531 2.27 26.07 9.45
N GLU A 532 1.64 26.46 8.33
CA GLU A 532 1.29 25.50 7.26
C GLU A 532 2.52 24.75 6.71
N GLN A 533 3.71 25.38 6.67
CA GLN A 533 4.94 24.67 6.31
C GLN A 533 5.27 23.51 7.27
N ALA A 534 5.00 23.68 8.57
CA ALA A 534 5.23 22.63 9.55
C ALA A 534 4.19 21.50 9.41
N VAL A 535 2.97 21.83 8.98
CA VAL A 535 1.94 20.86 8.60
C VAL A 535 2.38 20.08 7.36
N GLU A 536 2.83 20.77 6.30
CA GLU A 536 3.35 20.16 5.07
C GLU A 536 4.53 19.22 5.34
N ILE A 537 5.47 19.61 6.21
CA ILE A 537 6.60 18.76 6.62
C ILE A 537 6.10 17.51 7.37
N LEU A 538 5.13 17.65 8.27
CA LEU A 538 4.60 16.51 9.03
C LEU A 538 3.92 15.49 8.12
N VAL A 539 3.08 15.96 7.19
CA VAL A 539 2.28 15.09 6.31
C VAL A 539 3.08 14.53 5.13
N GLY A 540 4.25 15.11 4.85
CA GLY A 540 5.15 14.72 3.76
C GLY A 540 6.06 13.53 4.11
N ASP A 541 7.28 13.56 3.58
CA ASP A 541 8.29 12.52 3.80
C ASP A 541 8.79 12.55 5.26
N PRO A 542 8.68 11.44 6.02
CA PRO A 542 9.24 11.33 7.37
C PRO A 542 10.74 11.66 7.46
N LEU A 543 11.51 11.49 6.38
CA LEU A 543 12.94 11.87 6.33
C LEU A 543 13.16 13.38 6.41
N CYS A 544 12.13 14.17 6.10
CA CYS A 544 12.16 15.63 6.18
C CYS A 544 11.73 16.17 7.55
N TRP A 545 11.34 15.30 8.50
CA TRP A 545 11.00 15.75 9.85
C TRP A 545 12.21 16.42 10.53
N PRO A 546 11.98 17.51 11.29
CA PRO A 546 13.04 18.14 12.08
C PRO A 546 13.70 17.14 13.02
N GLU A 547 15.00 17.28 13.27
CA GLU A 547 15.77 16.36 14.12
C GLU A 547 15.15 16.17 15.52
N SER A 548 14.57 17.24 16.08
CA SER A 548 13.86 17.20 17.38
C SER A 548 12.58 16.33 17.35
N ASP A 549 11.97 16.18 16.18
CA ASP A 549 10.72 15.43 16.02
C ASP A 549 10.97 13.98 15.59
N GLN A 550 12.10 13.67 14.93
CA GLN A 550 12.35 12.36 14.33
C GLN A 550 12.17 11.20 15.32
N ARG A 551 12.85 11.23 16.46
CA ARG A 551 12.79 10.15 17.46
C ARG A 551 11.41 9.97 18.12
N PRO A 552 10.75 11.02 18.66
CA PRO A 552 9.44 10.84 19.26
C PRO A 552 8.35 10.46 18.24
N LEU A 553 8.42 10.97 17.02
CA LEU A 553 7.47 10.58 15.97
C LEU A 553 7.72 9.15 15.47
N GLU A 554 8.97 8.73 15.30
CA GLU A 554 9.30 7.35 14.95
C GLU A 554 8.88 6.38 16.06
N PHE A 555 9.06 6.76 17.33
CA PHE A 555 8.57 5.97 18.46
C PHE A 555 7.05 5.82 18.43
N ALA A 556 6.28 6.90 18.20
CA ALA A 556 4.83 6.83 18.08
C ALA A 556 4.38 5.93 16.89
N ARG A 557 5.11 5.99 15.76
CA ARG A 557 4.88 5.14 14.58
C ARG A 557 5.14 3.67 14.89
N LEU A 558 6.31 3.34 15.44
CA LEU A 558 6.67 1.97 15.80
C LEU A 558 5.76 1.40 16.88
N LEU A 559 5.40 2.20 17.89
CA LEU A 559 4.47 1.76 18.93
C LEU A 559 3.09 1.44 18.35
N THR A 560 2.67 2.14 17.29
CA THR A 560 1.40 1.87 16.60
C THR A 560 1.46 0.64 15.68
N LEU A 561 2.54 0.46 14.92
CA LEU A 561 2.64 -0.57 13.88
C LEU A 561 3.32 -1.87 14.34
N ALA A 562 4.34 -1.78 15.18
CA ALA A 562 5.27 -2.88 15.46
C ALA A 562 5.91 -2.73 16.85
N ALA A 563 5.11 -2.51 17.89
CA ALA A 563 5.57 -2.21 19.24
C ALA A 563 6.66 -3.18 19.78
N PRO A 564 6.61 -4.50 19.53
CA PRO A 564 7.66 -5.43 19.96
C PRO A 564 9.04 -5.16 19.36
N THR A 565 9.12 -4.43 18.24
CA THR A 565 10.38 -4.16 17.51
C THR A 565 11.09 -2.90 17.99
N ILE A 566 10.47 -2.10 18.88
CA ILE A 566 11.06 -0.86 19.39
C ILE A 566 12.38 -1.18 20.10
N PRO A 567 13.52 -0.61 19.65
CA PRO A 567 14.79 -0.79 20.34
C PRO A 567 14.80 -0.10 21.70
N ASP A 568 15.39 -0.76 22.71
CA ASP A 568 15.54 -0.15 24.04
C ASP A 568 16.44 1.10 24.03
N SER A 569 17.34 1.22 23.04
CA SER A 569 18.14 2.43 22.83
C SER A 569 17.27 3.63 22.47
N LEU A 570 16.29 3.48 21.58
CA LEU A 570 15.37 4.55 21.20
C LEU A 570 14.59 5.05 22.43
N PHE A 571 14.05 4.13 23.25
CA PHE A 571 13.35 4.51 24.47
C PHE A 571 14.28 5.19 25.49
N SER A 572 15.50 4.66 25.68
CA SER A 572 16.48 5.21 26.62
C SER A 572 16.91 6.63 26.22
N GLU A 573 17.04 6.87 24.93
CA GLU A 573 17.35 8.17 24.35
C GLU A 573 16.20 9.18 24.54
N LEU A 574 14.96 8.77 24.30
CA LEU A 574 13.78 9.58 24.61
C LEU A 574 13.70 9.91 26.09
N ARG A 575 13.98 8.92 26.94
CA ARG A 575 14.00 9.10 28.40
C ARG A 575 15.07 10.10 28.82
N ALA A 576 16.25 10.07 28.19
CA ALA A 576 17.33 11.02 28.48
C ALA A 576 16.97 12.46 28.07
N GLU A 577 16.19 12.63 27.00
CA GLU A 577 15.80 13.93 26.47
C GLU A 577 14.56 14.54 27.17
N TYR A 578 13.52 13.73 27.36
CA TYR A 578 12.21 14.19 27.83
C TYR A 578 11.92 13.82 29.30
N GLY A 579 12.70 12.92 29.89
CA GLY A 579 12.48 12.43 31.25
C GLY A 579 11.30 11.45 31.39
N ASP A 580 11.21 10.82 32.55
CA ASP A 580 10.31 9.69 32.78
C ASP A 580 8.82 10.05 32.64
N GLN A 581 8.40 11.23 33.12
CA GLN A 581 7.01 11.68 33.04
C GLN A 581 6.55 11.91 31.59
N GLN A 582 7.33 12.63 30.78
CA GLN A 582 6.93 12.93 29.41
C GLN A 582 6.97 11.69 28.52
N VAL A 583 7.97 10.82 28.68
CA VAL A 583 8.01 9.54 27.92
C VAL A 583 6.86 8.62 28.33
N ALA A 584 6.49 8.58 29.62
CA ALA A 584 5.29 7.85 30.03
C ALA A 584 4.02 8.43 29.37
N ALA A 585 3.90 9.75 29.28
CA ALA A 585 2.79 10.37 28.56
C ALA A 585 2.81 10.08 27.05
N MET A 586 3.98 9.95 26.41
CA MET A 586 4.09 9.56 24.99
C MET A 586 3.52 8.15 24.77
N VAL A 587 3.82 7.21 25.67
CA VAL A 587 3.25 5.85 25.65
C VAL A 587 1.73 5.90 25.82
N LEU A 588 1.23 6.67 26.79
CA LEU A 588 -0.21 6.80 27.04
C LEU A 588 -0.94 7.52 25.88
N LEU A 589 -0.30 8.48 25.22
CA LEU A 589 -0.85 9.14 24.04
C LEU A 589 -0.97 8.16 22.86
N ALA A 590 0.04 7.34 22.62
CA ALA A 590 -0.01 6.28 21.60
C ALA A 590 -1.08 5.23 21.90
N ALA A 591 -1.21 4.83 23.17
CA ALA A 591 -2.27 3.95 23.63
C ALA A 591 -3.66 4.56 23.38
N TYR A 592 -3.86 5.83 23.76
CA TYR A 592 -5.10 6.54 23.55
C TYR A 592 -5.47 6.68 22.08
N GLY A 593 -4.53 7.09 21.22
CA GLY A 593 -4.76 7.20 19.78
C GLY A 593 -5.14 5.85 19.16
N ASN A 594 -4.46 4.76 19.53
CA ASN A 594 -4.79 3.42 19.04
C ASN A 594 -6.19 2.95 19.47
N PHE A 595 -6.62 3.30 20.68
CA PHE A 595 -7.98 3.06 21.17
C PHE A 595 -9.02 3.88 20.40
N GLN A 596 -8.80 5.19 20.28
CA GLN A 596 -9.73 6.12 19.64
C GLN A 596 -9.92 5.80 18.16
N ASP A 597 -8.83 5.53 17.43
CA ASP A 597 -8.88 5.20 15.99
C ASP A 597 -9.72 3.94 15.72
N ARG A 598 -9.73 2.98 16.64
CA ARG A 598 -10.53 1.74 16.50
C ARG A 598 -12.01 1.97 16.74
N ILE A 599 -12.37 2.84 17.68
CA ILE A 599 -13.75 3.32 17.83
C ILE A 599 -14.20 4.00 16.52
N LEU A 600 -13.37 4.88 15.97
CA LEU A 600 -13.68 5.64 14.76
C LEU A 600 -13.86 4.74 13.54
N HIS A 601 -12.95 3.77 13.35
CA HIS A 601 -13.04 2.79 12.26
C HIS A 601 -14.23 1.86 12.41
N GLY A 602 -14.45 1.30 13.60
CA GLY A 602 -15.52 0.33 13.81
C GLY A 602 -16.92 0.92 13.79
N LEU A 603 -17.08 2.20 14.16
CA LEU A 603 -18.35 2.92 14.04
C LEU A 603 -18.50 3.71 12.74
N ASN A 604 -17.44 3.71 11.92
CA ASN A 604 -17.35 4.46 10.67
C ASN A 604 -17.71 5.95 10.83
N CYS A 605 -17.23 6.59 11.90
CA CYS A 605 -17.62 7.95 12.24
C CYS A 605 -16.96 8.99 11.30
N PRO A 606 -17.73 9.83 10.60
CA PRO A 606 -17.19 10.92 9.80
C PRO A 606 -16.81 12.10 10.70
N VAL A 607 -15.85 12.92 10.25
CA VAL A 607 -15.58 14.23 10.85
C VAL A 607 -16.84 15.09 10.78
N GLU A 608 -17.04 15.95 11.76
CA GLU A 608 -18.18 16.86 11.79
C GLU A 608 -18.18 17.77 10.55
N GLU A 609 -19.36 18.13 10.05
CA GLU A 609 -19.51 18.96 8.83
C GLU A 609 -18.78 20.32 8.93
N THR A 610 -18.66 20.84 10.15
CA THR A 610 -17.97 22.12 10.44
C THR A 610 -16.46 21.96 10.63
N GLY A 611 -15.93 20.75 10.46
CA GLY A 611 -14.55 20.38 10.74
C GLY A 611 -14.34 19.84 12.16
N PRO A 612 -13.11 19.39 12.47
CA PRO A 612 -12.79 18.77 13.76
C PRO A 612 -13.05 19.70 14.94
N LEU A 613 -13.76 19.19 15.95
CA LEU A 613 -14.08 19.96 17.16
C LEU A 613 -12.90 20.07 18.14
N PRO A 614 -12.79 21.19 18.89
CA PRO A 614 -11.83 21.31 19.99
C PRO A 614 -12.16 20.31 21.12
N PRO A 615 -11.22 20.03 22.03
CA PRO A 615 -11.52 19.22 23.22
C PRO A 615 -12.60 19.89 24.07
N LEU A 616 -13.49 19.09 24.66
CA LEU A 616 -14.62 19.58 25.46
C LEU A 616 -14.32 19.46 26.96
N GLU A 617 -14.15 20.59 27.63
CA GLU A 617 -14.08 20.65 29.09
C GLU A 617 -15.50 20.57 29.68
N ILE A 618 -15.88 19.38 30.16
CA ILE A 618 -17.22 19.08 30.69
C ILE A 618 -17.08 18.57 32.12
N GLU A 619 -17.90 19.10 33.02
CA GLU A 619 -18.02 18.59 34.39
C GLU A 619 -19.38 17.91 34.56
N PHE A 620 -19.38 16.61 34.88
CA PHE A 620 -20.61 15.84 35.15
C PHE A 620 -20.97 15.85 36.63
N VAL A 621 -22.26 15.66 36.95
CA VAL A 621 -22.72 15.58 38.35
C VAL A 621 -21.99 14.47 39.13
N PRO A 622 -21.70 14.66 40.44
CA PRO A 622 -21.05 13.64 41.26
C PRO A 622 -21.77 12.29 41.19
N GLY A 623 -21.00 11.21 41.01
CA GLY A 623 -21.52 9.85 40.87
C GLY A 623 -21.95 9.45 39.45
N ALA A 624 -21.98 10.38 38.48
CA ALA A 624 -22.22 10.04 37.09
C ALA A 624 -21.19 9.04 36.55
N LEU A 625 -19.92 9.27 36.91
CA LEU A 625 -18.77 8.46 36.49
C LEU A 625 -18.27 7.59 37.65
N ARG A 626 -17.81 6.39 37.34
CA ARG A 626 -17.38 5.39 38.32
C ARG A 626 -15.88 5.50 38.57
N GLN A 627 -15.48 5.84 39.80
CA GLN A 627 -14.09 5.80 40.24
C GLN A 627 -13.75 4.57 41.08
N SER A 628 -14.68 4.05 41.87
CA SER A 628 -14.42 2.87 42.72
C SER A 628 -14.30 1.60 41.90
N ALA A 629 -13.37 0.72 42.26
CA ALA A 629 -13.22 -0.59 41.63
C ALA A 629 -14.52 -1.40 41.69
N ILE A 630 -14.74 -2.20 40.64
CA ILE A 630 -15.82 -3.20 40.55
C ILE A 630 -15.12 -4.54 40.42
N MET A 631 -15.47 -5.48 41.28
CA MET A 631 -15.10 -6.88 41.07
C MET A 631 -16.09 -7.43 40.06
N PRO A 632 -15.62 -7.93 38.91
CA PRO A 632 -16.49 -8.62 37.96
C PRO A 632 -17.18 -9.79 38.65
N GLU A 633 -18.40 -10.11 38.22
CA GLU A 633 -19.03 -11.37 38.61
C GLU A 633 -18.25 -12.54 37.98
N GLU A 634 -18.16 -13.67 38.68
CA GLU A 634 -17.73 -14.94 38.10
C GLU A 634 -18.82 -15.38 37.11
N ASN A 635 -18.67 -14.99 35.84
CA ASN A 635 -19.68 -15.23 34.82
C ASN A 635 -19.08 -15.72 33.49
N GLY A 636 -19.86 -16.56 32.81
CA GLY A 636 -19.58 -17.08 31.49
C GLY A 636 -19.65 -18.60 31.41
N ASN A 637 -19.83 -19.09 30.19
CA ASN A 637 -19.84 -20.52 29.92
C ASN A 637 -18.57 -20.92 29.15
N ASP A 638 -17.90 -21.98 29.61
CA ASP A 638 -16.82 -22.65 28.88
C ASP A 638 -17.40 -23.71 27.92
N ASP A 639 -18.39 -23.31 27.13
CA ASP A 639 -19.08 -24.21 26.20
C ASP A 639 -18.23 -24.46 24.95
N TYR A 640 -18.09 -25.73 24.58
CA TYR A 640 -17.44 -26.18 23.36
C TYR A 640 -18.38 -27.10 22.59
N ASP A 641 -18.43 -26.95 21.27
CA ASP A 641 -19.10 -27.89 20.38
C ASP A 641 -18.05 -28.75 19.65
N PRO A 642 -17.79 -30.01 20.06
CA PRO A 642 -16.83 -30.86 19.37
C PRO A 642 -17.23 -31.20 17.94
N ASP A 643 -18.51 -31.03 17.59
CA ASP A 643 -19.06 -31.24 16.25
C ASP A 643 -19.32 -29.90 15.54
N GLY A 644 -18.79 -28.80 16.08
CA GLY A 644 -18.96 -27.46 15.53
C GLY A 644 -18.34 -27.32 14.13
N VAL A 645 -18.88 -26.38 13.36
CA VAL A 645 -18.47 -26.12 11.96
C VAL A 645 -17.88 -24.72 11.88
N PRO A 646 -16.78 -24.52 11.13
CA PRO A 646 -16.22 -23.19 10.96
C PRO A 646 -17.21 -22.29 10.19
N VAL A 647 -17.51 -21.12 10.75
CA VAL A 647 -18.33 -20.08 10.10
C VAL A 647 -17.50 -18.87 9.64
N VAL A 648 -16.19 -18.91 9.89
CA VAL A 648 -15.21 -17.93 9.42
C VAL A 648 -14.15 -18.64 8.59
N THR A 649 -13.51 -17.91 7.68
CA THR A 649 -12.43 -18.46 6.84
C THR A 649 -11.24 -18.86 7.70
N VAL A 650 -10.72 -20.07 7.44
CA VAL A 650 -9.48 -20.57 8.07
C VAL A 650 -8.31 -19.72 7.60
N ASP A 651 -7.55 -19.17 8.54
CA ASP A 651 -6.34 -18.41 8.27
C ASP A 651 -5.12 -19.26 8.61
N GLU A 652 -4.44 -19.78 7.58
CA GLU A 652 -3.25 -20.61 7.77
C GLU A 652 -2.07 -19.86 8.41
N ALA A 653 -1.92 -18.57 8.11
CA ALA A 653 -0.85 -17.74 8.68
C ALA A 653 -1.04 -17.55 10.19
N TRP A 654 -2.28 -17.49 10.66
CA TRP A 654 -2.60 -17.52 12.10
C TRP A 654 -2.07 -18.78 12.79
N GLY A 655 -1.89 -19.89 12.08
CA GLY A 655 -1.37 -21.14 12.63
C GLY A 655 0.14 -21.22 12.75
N ALA A 656 0.88 -20.23 12.23
CA ALA A 656 2.33 -20.30 12.10
C ALA A 656 3.07 -20.34 13.44
N VAL A 657 2.49 -19.78 14.51
CA VAL A 657 3.05 -19.78 15.87
C VAL A 657 2.26 -20.76 16.75
N SER A 658 2.92 -21.83 17.18
CA SER A 658 2.29 -22.88 18.00
C SER A 658 1.93 -22.38 19.41
N TYR A 659 0.98 -23.07 20.05
CA TYR A 659 0.64 -22.83 21.45
C TYR A 659 1.86 -22.88 22.39
N ASP A 660 2.71 -23.90 22.23
CA ASP A 660 3.89 -24.08 23.09
C ASP A 660 4.90 -22.93 22.93
N GLU A 661 5.03 -22.39 21.71
CA GLU A 661 5.85 -21.22 21.45
C GLU A 661 5.28 -19.96 22.11
N LEU A 662 3.95 -19.78 22.11
CA LEU A 662 3.31 -18.67 22.84
C LEU A 662 3.56 -18.79 24.34
N GLN A 663 3.42 -19.98 24.93
CA GLN A 663 3.70 -20.21 26.35
C GLN A 663 5.16 -19.91 26.70
N ARG A 664 6.11 -20.32 25.84
CA ARG A 664 7.53 -19.97 26.00
C ARG A 664 7.75 -18.45 26.01
N ARG A 665 7.08 -17.70 25.13
CA ARG A 665 7.16 -16.23 25.10
C ARG A 665 6.58 -15.58 26.37
N LEU A 666 5.50 -16.14 26.94
CA LEU A 666 4.97 -15.70 28.23
C LEU A 666 6.01 -15.88 29.35
N ASP A 667 6.72 -17.02 29.36
CA ASP A 667 7.78 -17.28 30.34
C ASP A 667 8.93 -16.29 30.22
N GLU A 668 9.36 -15.98 28.99
CA GLU A 668 10.35 -14.93 28.74
C GLU A 668 9.87 -13.56 29.22
N GLN A 669 8.59 -13.24 29.01
CA GLN A 669 8.01 -11.97 29.44
C GLN A 669 8.11 -11.73 30.95
N ARG A 670 8.06 -12.79 31.78
CA ARG A 670 8.22 -12.67 33.25
C ARG A 670 9.61 -12.19 33.67
N SER A 671 10.62 -12.38 32.80
CA SER A 671 12.01 -11.99 33.03
C SER A 671 12.40 -10.65 32.39
N ARG A 672 11.47 -9.99 31.68
CA ARG A 672 11.73 -8.71 31.02
C ARG A 672 12.09 -7.63 32.04
N THR A 673 12.98 -6.72 31.63
CA THR A 673 13.28 -5.52 32.42
C THR A 673 12.41 -4.39 31.93
N ALA A 674 11.62 -3.79 32.82
CA ALA A 674 10.82 -2.61 32.49
C ALA A 674 11.71 -1.43 32.08
N ARG A 675 11.29 -0.69 31.06
CA ARG A 675 11.99 0.50 30.54
C ARG A 675 11.96 1.69 31.50
N LEU A 676 10.95 1.72 32.38
CA LEU A 676 10.88 2.64 33.51
C LEU A 676 10.94 1.86 34.83
N PRO A 677 11.56 2.43 35.88
CA PRO A 677 11.47 1.87 37.22
C PRO A 677 10.00 1.72 37.64
N ILE A 678 9.64 0.58 38.23
CA ILE A 678 8.27 0.32 38.68
C ILE A 678 8.05 1.06 40.00
N PRO A 679 7.14 2.05 40.06
CA PRO A 679 6.84 2.79 41.29
C PRO A 679 6.27 1.88 42.38
N SER A 680 6.58 2.18 43.63
CA SER A 680 5.95 1.51 44.77
C SER A 680 4.50 1.93 44.93
N TRP A 681 3.71 1.06 45.57
CA TRP A 681 2.31 1.39 45.88
C TRP A 681 2.17 2.67 46.72
N GLU A 682 3.06 2.94 47.68
CA GLU A 682 2.95 4.13 48.52
C GLU A 682 3.22 5.43 47.74
N GLU A 683 4.13 5.40 46.76
CA GLU A 683 4.38 6.53 45.84
C GLU A 683 3.15 6.81 44.95
N VAL A 684 2.51 5.74 44.48
CA VAL A 684 1.31 5.82 43.64
C VAL A 684 0.10 6.29 44.44
N LYS A 685 -0.13 5.72 45.62
CA LYS A 685 -1.27 6.03 46.49
C LYS A 685 -1.37 7.52 46.80
N ALA A 686 -0.24 8.20 47.00
CA ALA A 686 -0.18 9.64 47.27
C ALA A 686 -0.73 10.51 46.13
N LYS A 687 -0.85 9.96 44.92
CA LYS A 687 -1.33 10.65 43.71
C LYS A 687 -2.78 10.30 43.33
N LEU A 688 -3.39 9.33 44.03
CA LEU A 688 -4.71 8.80 43.68
C LEU A 688 -5.85 9.45 44.48
N PRO A 689 -7.04 9.64 43.88
CA PRO A 689 -8.26 9.96 44.60
C PRO A 689 -8.57 8.93 45.69
N ALA A 690 -9.21 9.34 46.79
CA ALA A 690 -9.47 8.48 47.94
C ALA A 690 -10.26 7.21 47.57
N GLU A 691 -11.21 7.36 46.64
CA GLU A 691 -12.05 6.30 46.08
C GLU A 691 -11.23 5.22 45.39
N MET A 692 -10.12 5.59 44.75
CA MET A 692 -9.22 4.65 44.05
C MET A 692 -8.21 3.99 45.00
N GLN A 693 -8.03 4.52 46.22
CA GLN A 693 -7.10 3.95 47.21
C GLN A 693 -7.68 2.77 47.97
N ALA A 694 -9.01 2.65 48.06
CA ALA A 694 -9.69 1.68 48.93
C ALA A 694 -9.43 0.21 48.53
N ASN A 695 -9.41 -0.07 47.23
CA ASN A 695 -9.17 -1.41 46.66
C ASN A 695 -8.03 -1.32 45.63
N PRO A 696 -6.76 -1.37 46.09
CA PRO A 696 -5.64 -1.03 45.24
C PRO A 696 -5.35 -2.11 44.20
N THR A 697 -5.43 -1.75 42.92
CA THR A 697 -4.98 -2.58 41.82
C THR A 697 -3.46 -2.47 41.69
N ARG A 698 -2.71 -3.42 42.26
CA ARG A 698 -1.24 -3.40 42.35
C ARG A 698 -0.52 -4.04 41.15
N ILE A 699 -1.17 -4.03 40.00
CA ILE A 699 -0.63 -4.57 38.76
C ILE A 699 0.48 -3.63 38.26
N VAL A 700 1.57 -4.17 37.72
CA VAL A 700 2.75 -3.40 37.31
C VAL A 700 2.40 -2.23 36.39
N TRP A 701 1.56 -2.45 35.37
CA TRP A 701 1.17 -1.38 34.44
C TRP A 701 0.43 -0.23 35.14
N SER A 702 -0.46 -0.53 36.09
CA SER A 702 -1.15 0.49 36.89
C SER A 702 -0.17 1.32 37.71
N LEU A 703 0.82 0.67 38.33
CA LEU A 703 1.83 1.37 39.14
C LEU A 703 2.66 2.34 38.30
N VAL A 704 3.11 1.90 37.12
CA VAL A 704 3.86 2.76 36.17
C VAL A 704 3.00 3.94 35.73
N ASN A 705 1.78 3.69 35.26
CA ASN A 705 0.91 4.73 34.73
C ASN A 705 0.56 5.80 35.77
N TYR A 706 0.09 5.40 36.96
CA TYR A 706 -0.23 6.35 38.03
C TYR A 706 1.02 7.03 38.60
N GLY A 707 2.16 6.33 38.61
CA GLY A 707 3.39 6.86 39.15
C GLY A 707 3.98 7.96 38.28
N TYR A 708 3.87 7.87 36.96
CA TYR A 708 4.50 8.84 36.05
C TYR A 708 3.52 9.84 35.42
N ALA A 709 2.28 9.46 35.11
CA ALA A 709 1.29 10.32 34.47
C ALA A 709 -0.14 10.09 35.04
N PRO A 710 -0.35 10.35 36.35
CA PRO A 710 -1.64 10.11 37.01
C PRO A 710 -2.79 10.87 36.37
N GLU A 711 -2.56 12.09 35.86
CA GLU A 711 -3.56 12.91 35.20
C GLU A 711 -4.23 12.19 34.03
N LEU A 712 -3.46 11.47 33.20
CA LEU A 712 -3.97 10.68 32.07
C LEU A 712 -4.55 9.34 32.55
N ALA A 713 -3.83 8.66 33.45
CA ALA A 713 -4.17 7.31 33.90
C ALA A 713 -5.46 7.24 34.74
N ILE A 714 -5.76 8.28 35.53
CA ILE A 714 -6.99 8.37 36.33
C ILE A 714 -8.21 8.51 35.42
N ALA A 715 -8.12 9.35 34.38
CA ALA A 715 -9.19 9.52 33.40
C ALA A 715 -9.49 8.18 32.71
N TRP A 716 -8.46 7.48 32.23
CA TRP A 716 -8.59 6.17 31.59
C TRP A 716 -9.26 5.13 32.50
N THR A 717 -8.81 5.08 33.75
CA THR A 717 -9.36 4.14 34.74
C THR A 717 -10.82 4.45 35.05
N THR A 718 -11.18 5.73 35.14
CA THR A 718 -12.56 6.17 35.33
C THR A 718 -13.43 5.74 34.15
N THR A 719 -12.95 5.89 32.91
CA THR A 719 -13.67 5.42 31.72
C THR A 719 -13.89 3.91 31.74
N THR A 720 -12.85 3.11 32.01
CA THR A 720 -12.96 1.64 32.05
C THR A 720 -13.90 1.17 33.16
N ARG A 721 -13.80 1.76 34.37
CA ARG A 721 -14.70 1.42 35.48
C ARG A 721 -16.14 1.85 35.23
N THR A 722 -16.34 2.96 34.51
CA THR A 722 -17.69 3.42 34.14
C THR A 722 -18.33 2.49 33.12
N HIS A 723 -17.57 2.03 32.13
CA HIS A 723 -18.01 1.02 31.16
C HIS A 723 -18.46 -0.28 31.85
N TRP A 724 -17.63 -0.84 32.73
CA TRP A 724 -18.00 -2.05 33.47
C TRP A 724 -19.23 -1.87 34.37
N ASP A 725 -19.43 -0.70 34.98
CA ASP A 725 -20.62 -0.39 35.79
C ASP A 725 -21.88 -0.26 34.93
N GLU A 726 -21.74 0.24 33.70
CA GLU A 726 -22.86 0.54 32.78
C GLU A 726 -23.34 -0.69 31.99
N CYS A 727 -22.41 -1.55 31.59
CA CYS A 727 -22.70 -2.77 30.86
C CYS A 727 -21.73 -3.90 31.24
N PRO A 728 -21.94 -4.57 32.39
CA PRO A 728 -21.13 -5.72 32.80
C PRO A 728 -21.10 -6.79 31.69
N GLY A 729 -19.91 -7.21 31.28
CA GLY A 729 -19.73 -8.22 30.24
C GLY A 729 -19.63 -9.64 30.77
N GLU A 730 -19.53 -10.59 29.84
CA GLU A 730 -19.20 -11.99 30.11
C GLU A 730 -17.68 -12.16 30.12
N ARG A 731 -17.11 -12.44 31.28
CA ARG A 731 -15.67 -12.35 31.51
C ARG A 731 -14.86 -13.32 30.64
N ILE A 732 -15.33 -14.56 30.52
CA ILE A 732 -14.66 -15.58 29.68
C ILE A 732 -14.59 -15.13 28.22
N LEU A 733 -15.68 -14.58 27.67
CA LEU A 733 -15.71 -14.08 26.31
C LEU A 733 -14.82 -12.86 26.12
N GLU A 734 -14.93 -11.86 27.01
CA GLU A 734 -14.12 -10.64 27.00
C GLU A 734 -12.61 -10.94 26.99
N GLU A 735 -12.16 -11.86 27.85
CA GLU A 735 -10.75 -12.22 27.94
C GLU A 735 -10.31 -13.14 26.79
N SER A 736 -11.20 -13.94 26.20
CA SER A 736 -10.91 -14.69 24.97
C SER A 736 -10.68 -13.76 23.78
N LEU A 737 -11.56 -12.77 23.64
CA LEU A 737 -11.46 -11.72 22.64
C LEU A 737 -10.16 -10.94 22.80
N PHE A 738 -9.87 -10.51 24.03
CA PHE A 738 -8.64 -9.78 24.30
C PHE A 738 -7.40 -10.66 24.06
N TRP A 739 -7.43 -11.94 24.43
CA TRP A 739 -6.35 -12.88 24.13
C TRP A 739 -6.04 -12.94 22.62
N VAL A 740 -7.07 -13.03 21.77
CA VAL A 740 -6.92 -12.97 20.30
C VAL A 740 -6.24 -11.66 19.86
N GLN A 741 -6.65 -10.51 20.41
CA GLN A 741 -5.99 -9.23 20.08
C GLN A 741 -4.53 -9.20 20.53
N THR A 742 -4.24 -9.66 21.74
CA THR A 742 -2.86 -9.67 22.27
C THR A 742 -1.94 -10.55 21.44
N ARG A 743 -2.45 -11.68 20.94
CA ARG A 743 -1.71 -12.52 20.00
C ARG A 743 -1.47 -11.81 18.67
N ALA A 744 -2.50 -11.14 18.13
CA ALA A 744 -2.41 -10.43 16.85
C ALA A 744 -1.38 -9.28 16.86
N VAL A 745 -1.08 -8.68 18.02
CA VAL A 745 -0.01 -7.67 18.18
C VAL A 745 1.23 -8.18 18.91
N GLU A 746 1.32 -9.49 19.17
CA GLU A 746 2.42 -10.14 19.89
C GLU A 746 2.71 -9.59 21.30
N CYS A 747 1.69 -9.08 21.98
CA CYS A 747 1.80 -8.53 23.34
C CYS A 747 1.69 -9.64 24.40
N ASN A 748 2.83 -10.25 24.74
CA ASN A 748 2.90 -11.37 25.70
C ASN A 748 2.49 -10.98 27.14
N TYR A 749 2.70 -9.73 27.56
CA TYR A 749 2.30 -9.28 28.91
C TYR A 749 0.78 -9.35 29.08
N CYS A 750 0.03 -8.74 28.16
CA CYS A 750 -1.42 -8.76 28.21
C CYS A 750 -2.00 -10.17 27.99
N MET A 751 -1.37 -10.99 27.14
CA MET A 751 -1.80 -12.38 26.94
C MET A 751 -1.73 -13.20 28.25
N GLY A 752 -0.66 -13.04 29.03
CA GLY A 752 -0.56 -13.67 30.36
C GLY A 752 -1.60 -13.14 31.36
N HIS A 753 -1.97 -11.86 31.28
CA HIS A 753 -3.06 -11.32 32.09
C HIS A 753 -4.43 -11.85 31.68
N CYS A 754 -4.67 -12.11 30.40
CA CYS A 754 -5.89 -12.80 29.97
C CYS A 754 -6.00 -14.17 30.64
N GLU A 755 -4.91 -14.96 30.69
CA GLU A 755 -4.89 -16.25 31.39
C GLU A 755 -5.17 -16.11 32.89
N MET A 756 -4.58 -15.12 33.56
CA MET A 756 -4.88 -14.82 34.98
C MET A 756 -6.33 -14.38 35.20
N LEU A 757 -6.92 -13.65 34.26
CA LEU A 757 -8.28 -13.15 34.35
C LEU A 757 -9.32 -14.22 34.00
N LEU A 758 -8.97 -15.20 33.17
CA LEU A 758 -9.76 -16.41 32.95
C LEU A 758 -9.82 -17.28 34.22
N ASP A 759 -8.71 -17.35 34.98
CA ASP A 759 -8.69 -18.00 36.30
C ASP A 759 -9.61 -17.27 37.29
N VAL A 760 -9.60 -15.94 37.30
CA VAL A 760 -10.57 -15.14 38.09
C VAL A 760 -12.00 -15.30 37.60
N ALA A 761 -12.22 -15.61 36.32
CA ALA A 761 -13.54 -15.91 35.77
C ALA A 761 -14.05 -17.32 36.14
N GLY A 762 -13.26 -18.11 36.86
CA GLY A 762 -13.64 -19.44 37.35
C GLY A 762 -13.15 -20.61 36.50
N LEU A 763 -12.31 -20.39 35.48
CA LEU A 763 -11.69 -21.49 34.74
C LEU A 763 -10.50 -22.08 35.51
N ASP A 764 -10.44 -23.40 35.59
CA ASP A 764 -9.23 -24.06 36.08
C ASP A 764 -8.11 -24.04 35.03
N GLN A 765 -6.90 -24.43 35.44
CA GLN A 765 -5.70 -24.39 34.59
C GLN A 765 -5.82 -25.27 33.34
N ASP A 766 -6.55 -26.39 33.43
CA ASP A 766 -6.74 -27.29 32.29
C ASP A 766 -7.73 -26.68 31.27
N SER A 767 -8.80 -26.04 31.75
CA SER A 767 -9.75 -25.28 30.93
C SER A 767 -9.08 -24.07 30.27
N ILE A 768 -8.25 -23.30 30.99
CA ILE A 768 -7.49 -22.18 30.41
C ILE A 768 -6.59 -22.69 29.29
N ALA A 769 -5.78 -23.72 29.56
CA ALA A 769 -4.85 -24.27 28.57
C ALA A 769 -5.57 -24.85 27.35
N LYS A 770 -6.73 -25.50 27.54
CA LYS A 770 -7.57 -25.97 26.43
C LYS A 770 -8.08 -24.80 25.60
N ARG A 771 -8.62 -23.77 26.24
CA ARG A 771 -9.22 -22.61 25.59
C ARG A 771 -8.21 -21.81 24.78
N THR A 772 -7.07 -21.45 25.39
CA THR A 772 -6.02 -20.67 24.71
C THR A 772 -5.33 -21.49 23.61
N ARG A 773 -5.24 -22.81 23.74
CA ARG A 773 -4.81 -23.68 22.64
C ARG A 773 -5.77 -23.61 21.44
N LEU A 774 -7.08 -23.64 21.68
CA LEU A 774 -8.07 -23.49 20.60
C LEU A 774 -8.00 -22.10 19.96
N LEU A 775 -7.89 -21.03 20.75
CA LEU A 775 -7.74 -19.66 20.24
C LEU A 775 -6.44 -19.49 19.41
N SER A 776 -5.37 -20.22 19.76
CA SER A 776 -4.11 -20.23 19.01
C SER A 776 -4.19 -20.97 17.65
N GLY A 777 -5.17 -21.85 17.49
CA GLY A 777 -5.35 -22.65 16.28
C GLY A 777 -5.94 -21.87 15.12
N THR A 778 -5.84 -22.42 13.91
CA THR A 778 -6.44 -21.89 12.67
C THR A 778 -7.94 -22.19 12.55
N ASP A 779 -8.43 -23.11 13.38
CA ASP A 779 -9.81 -23.58 13.38
C ASP A 779 -10.49 -23.24 14.71
N TRP A 780 -11.50 -22.38 14.64
CA TRP A 780 -12.33 -21.99 15.77
C TRP A 780 -13.69 -22.68 15.76
N SER A 781 -13.89 -23.70 14.93
CA SER A 781 -15.14 -24.46 14.79
C SER A 781 -15.73 -24.94 16.10
N MET A 782 -14.90 -25.23 17.10
CA MET A 782 -15.32 -25.66 18.44
C MET A 782 -15.98 -24.58 19.30
N PHE A 783 -15.88 -23.30 18.91
CA PHE A 783 -16.58 -22.21 19.58
C PHE A 783 -17.94 -21.94 18.92
N PRO A 784 -18.91 -21.37 19.66
CA PRO A 784 -20.17 -20.94 19.06
C PRO A 784 -19.96 -20.01 17.85
N PRO A 785 -20.79 -20.09 16.79
CA PRO A 785 -20.64 -19.27 15.59
C PRO A 785 -20.45 -17.77 15.84
N SER A 786 -21.17 -17.20 16.81
CA SER A 786 -21.04 -15.79 17.19
C SER A 786 -19.65 -15.47 17.77
N GLN A 787 -19.08 -16.37 18.58
CA GLN A 787 -17.72 -16.20 19.11
C GLN A 787 -16.68 -16.31 17.99
N GLN A 788 -16.84 -17.23 17.03
CA GLN A 788 -15.94 -17.35 15.88
C GLN A 788 -15.86 -16.04 15.09
N ARG A 789 -17.02 -15.44 14.79
CA ARG A 789 -17.10 -14.13 14.12
C ARG A 789 -16.51 -13.02 14.97
N ALA A 790 -16.78 -13.01 16.27
CA ALA A 790 -16.21 -12.02 17.19
C ALA A 790 -14.67 -12.13 17.27
N PHE A 791 -14.09 -13.33 17.23
CA PHE A 791 -12.64 -13.52 17.17
C PHE A 791 -12.05 -13.04 15.84
N ALA A 792 -12.72 -13.32 14.72
CA ALA A 792 -12.30 -12.83 13.41
C ALA A 792 -12.33 -11.29 13.35
N PHE A 793 -13.39 -10.69 13.90
CA PHE A 793 -13.51 -9.24 14.04
C PHE A 793 -12.44 -8.67 14.96
N ALA A 794 -12.18 -9.28 16.13
CA ALA A 794 -11.14 -8.85 17.06
C ALA A 794 -9.75 -8.83 16.41
N LYS A 795 -9.44 -9.86 15.62
CA LYS A 795 -8.21 -9.95 14.83
C LYS A 795 -8.15 -8.85 13.76
N LYS A 796 -9.22 -8.70 12.97
CA LYS A 796 -9.30 -7.68 11.90
C LYS A 796 -9.18 -6.26 12.46
N LEU A 797 -9.92 -5.92 13.52
CA LEU A 797 -9.85 -4.62 14.21
C LEU A 797 -8.46 -4.32 14.76
N THR A 798 -7.72 -5.37 15.12
CA THR A 798 -6.38 -5.25 15.68
C THR A 798 -5.34 -4.98 14.60
N SER A 799 -5.31 -5.81 13.56
CA SER A 799 -4.26 -5.82 12.53
C SER A 799 -4.52 -4.85 11.38
N ALA A 800 -5.78 -4.65 11.00
CA ALA A 800 -6.18 -3.82 9.87
C ALA A 800 -7.51 -3.09 10.16
N PRO A 801 -7.56 -2.18 11.16
CA PRO A 801 -8.80 -1.52 11.55
C PRO A 801 -9.48 -0.75 10.41
N TRP A 802 -8.72 -0.24 9.44
CA TRP A 802 -9.25 0.45 8.25
C TRP A 802 -10.05 -0.46 7.30
N GLU A 803 -9.95 -1.79 7.44
CA GLU A 803 -10.72 -2.75 6.66
C GLU A 803 -12.07 -3.10 7.29
N ILE A 804 -12.32 -2.65 8.52
CA ILE A 804 -13.61 -2.87 9.19
C ILE A 804 -14.69 -2.12 8.44
N THR A 805 -15.79 -2.80 8.17
CA THR A 805 -16.97 -2.29 7.45
C THR A 805 -18.19 -2.24 8.38
N ALA A 806 -19.21 -1.47 7.97
CA ALA A 806 -20.49 -1.47 8.67
C ALA A 806 -21.17 -2.85 8.66
N ALA A 807 -20.88 -3.71 7.68
CA ALA A 807 -21.38 -5.08 7.63
C ALA A 807 -20.73 -5.95 8.72
N ASP A 808 -19.41 -5.87 8.89
CA ASP A 808 -18.68 -6.61 9.94
C ASP A 808 -19.25 -6.30 11.34
N TYR A 809 -19.58 -5.03 11.60
CA TYR A 809 -20.16 -4.60 12.86
C TYR A 809 -21.62 -5.06 13.02
N ARG A 810 -22.46 -4.86 11.99
CA ARG A 810 -23.89 -5.23 12.05
C ARG A 810 -24.11 -6.73 12.23
N GLU A 811 -23.24 -7.56 11.65
CA GLU A 811 -23.31 -9.01 11.85
C GLU A 811 -23.15 -9.40 13.33
N LEU A 812 -22.27 -8.70 14.06
CA LEU A 812 -22.08 -8.95 15.50
C LEU A 812 -23.15 -8.25 16.37
N GLU A 813 -23.72 -7.15 15.87
CA GLU A 813 -24.93 -6.57 16.45
C GLU A 813 -26.12 -7.53 16.36
N ASP A 814 -26.27 -8.27 15.26
CA ASP A 814 -27.30 -9.31 15.11
C ASP A 814 -27.08 -10.48 16.08
N ASP A 815 -25.81 -10.85 16.34
CA ASP A 815 -25.45 -11.95 17.23
C ASP A 815 -25.65 -11.62 18.72
N TYR A 816 -25.26 -10.41 19.14
CA TYR A 816 -25.20 -10.05 20.57
C TYR A 816 -26.26 -9.02 20.97
N GLY A 817 -26.89 -8.35 20.01
CA GLY A 817 -27.75 -7.18 20.22
C GLY A 817 -26.97 -5.87 20.34
N PRO A 818 -27.62 -4.71 20.09
CA PRO A 818 -26.96 -3.41 19.94
C PRO A 818 -26.15 -2.98 21.16
N LYS A 819 -26.74 -3.09 22.36
CA LYS A 819 -26.07 -2.66 23.59
C LYS A 819 -24.89 -3.56 23.96
N GLN A 820 -25.09 -4.88 23.92
CA GLN A 820 -24.05 -5.83 24.31
C GLN A 820 -22.91 -5.81 23.30
N TRP A 821 -23.21 -5.71 22.00
CA TRP A 821 -22.19 -5.60 20.98
C TRP A 821 -21.40 -4.29 21.09
N MET A 822 -22.05 -3.13 21.28
CA MET A 822 -21.31 -1.89 21.53
C MET A 822 -20.39 -2.02 22.75
N SER A 823 -20.83 -2.71 23.80
CA SER A 823 -19.99 -2.99 24.99
C SER A 823 -18.76 -3.84 24.65
N LEU A 824 -18.94 -4.97 23.95
CA LEU A 824 -17.84 -5.84 23.51
C LEU A 824 -16.90 -5.15 22.52
N PHE A 825 -17.44 -4.36 21.60
CA PHE A 825 -16.68 -3.55 20.67
C PHE A 825 -15.81 -2.50 21.39
N TRP A 826 -16.40 -1.79 22.35
CA TRP A 826 -15.66 -0.85 23.20
C TRP A 826 -14.55 -1.55 23.98
N TRP A 827 -14.86 -2.73 24.54
CA TRP A 827 -13.89 -3.59 25.24
C TRP A 827 -12.72 -4.01 24.34
N LEU A 828 -12.99 -4.41 23.09
CA LEU A 828 -11.97 -4.71 22.09
C LEU A 828 -11.11 -3.48 21.79
N CYS A 829 -11.70 -2.31 21.62
CA CYS A 829 -10.93 -1.08 21.41
C CYS A 829 -10.02 -0.81 22.61
N ARG A 830 -10.54 -1.00 23.83
CA ARG A 830 -9.79 -0.85 25.09
C ARG A 830 -8.59 -1.80 25.17
N GLY A 831 -8.70 -3.01 24.63
CA GLY A 831 -7.58 -3.95 24.54
C GLY A 831 -6.32 -3.33 23.92
N LEU A 832 -6.47 -2.51 22.89
CA LEU A 832 -5.34 -1.87 22.21
C LEU A 832 -4.76 -0.67 22.93
N TYR A 833 -5.49 -0.05 23.86
CA TYR A 833 -4.87 0.86 24.80
C TYR A 833 -3.84 0.13 25.67
N MET A 834 -4.23 -1.05 26.17
CA MET A 834 -3.44 -1.83 27.12
C MET A 834 -2.17 -2.41 26.48
N THR A 835 -2.28 -2.98 25.29
CA THR A 835 -1.13 -3.60 24.61
C THR A 835 -0.03 -2.59 24.31
N ARG A 836 -0.40 -1.37 23.91
CA ARG A 836 0.54 -0.28 23.64
C ARG A 836 1.27 0.16 24.90
N ILE A 837 0.61 0.15 26.06
CA ILE A 837 1.26 0.44 27.34
C ILE A 837 2.31 -0.61 27.69
N SER A 838 1.91 -1.88 27.67
CA SER A 838 2.80 -2.96 28.10
C SER A 838 4.02 -3.10 27.20
N ASP A 839 3.84 -3.00 25.88
CA ASP A 839 4.95 -3.08 24.93
C ASP A 839 5.81 -1.82 24.94
N GLY A 840 5.18 -0.65 25.08
CA GLY A 840 5.86 0.64 25.21
C GLY A 840 6.82 0.66 26.40
N PHE A 841 6.40 0.13 27.55
CA PHE A 841 7.22 0.06 28.76
C PHE A 841 8.00 -1.25 28.94
N GLN A 842 7.78 -2.27 28.11
CA GLN A 842 8.39 -3.61 28.25
C GLN A 842 8.18 -4.23 29.64
N LEU A 843 6.94 -4.23 30.10
CA LEU A 843 6.63 -4.62 31.48
C LEU A 843 6.86 -6.12 31.74
N PRO A 844 7.50 -6.50 32.87
CA PRO A 844 7.57 -7.90 33.28
C PRO A 844 6.19 -8.43 33.64
N LEU A 845 5.83 -9.60 33.08
CA LEU A 845 4.63 -10.31 33.50
C LEU A 845 4.80 -10.82 34.95
N GLU A 846 3.77 -10.66 35.77
CA GLU A 846 3.79 -11.10 37.16
C GLU A 846 3.84 -12.64 37.28
N SER A 847 4.55 -13.14 38.29
CA SER A 847 4.70 -14.59 38.51
C SER A 847 3.53 -15.24 39.24
N GLN A 848 2.62 -14.42 39.79
CA GLN A 848 1.43 -14.84 40.53
C GLN A 848 0.22 -14.09 39.97
N ASN A 849 -0.97 -14.67 40.14
CA ASN A 849 -2.21 -14.02 39.75
C ASN A 849 -2.49 -12.80 40.63
N VAL A 850 -2.17 -11.60 40.13
CA VAL A 850 -2.32 -10.32 40.83
C VAL A 850 -3.77 -9.84 41.01
N PHE A 851 -4.72 -10.58 40.45
CA PHE A 851 -6.15 -10.29 40.53
C PHE A 851 -6.87 -11.07 41.64
N GLN A 852 -6.22 -12.11 42.20
CA GLN A 852 -6.70 -12.83 43.37
C GLN A 852 -6.27 -12.06 44.64
N VAL A 853 -7.23 -11.47 45.36
CA VAL A 853 -7.00 -10.71 46.61
C VAL A 853 -7.13 -11.61 47.82
#